data_AF-A0A520X0W9-F1
#
_entry.id   AF-A0A520X0W9-F1
#
_cell.length_a   1.000
_cell.length_b   1.000
_cell.length_c   1.000
_cell.angle_alpha   90.00
_cell.angle_beta   90.00
_cell.angle_gamma   90.00
#
_symmetry.space_group_name_H-M   'P 1'
#
loop_
_entity.id
_entity.type
_entity.pdbx_description
1 polymer ?
#
loop_
_entity_poly.entity_id
_entity_poly.type
_entity_poly.pdbx_seq_one_letter_code
_entity_poly.pdbx_strand_id
1 'polypeptide(L)'
;MVNIGQIMANDIELTVATWNLSSCLLRDRDHSLPPNVEPGEAYVKERLAIYQPCVVGLQEVSFPNDRPSQAHRLREKLGYVAHAEWQLSPSHLIPGEDLGIAILSRYPIERTEKFLLPNLQLSNEAGEASHEKGILGALLNVDGQKVWFFCGHLLPLHRFGVKLSDPRTAEIFTSAEDAFLSASDAPAVCGVDLNAELDATQLPRVFGDRRLRKLIRQPTRPEGAINDQLLCSRHWQTEWVQVYRSRLDHHLCVARLQLLQDAQAETRHTETSASNRIRLLHLSDLHFGERSKEDVEWKTFISTMQHETRKDRLKSILGELDQVPDYVIISGDLTIAGRKDGFKSTVELLDWMENQLGLSRDAIVAVPGNHDVTRASGLPEVVDAEARWKNYHRFMGERCVRPWLPSHDPDQSTILSNLQTALESAEHSRLWGAFAHDVVDESGACLPFPFVFDRDRNLLIYAFNSASVSGSHIEIDANTRAAVESLRSARSKYKKDFEAVLKAYEGELSIDPARIQPGELGLFHGIMNMLRGFAGDELEDALKVAVLHHHVVPLPIEEVKKFDVPTNAGRFVKELTEAAFHMILHGHKHYPEPFSSGTSLNDQAQLVLSGGTIGGGEATGKSAGFYVVDYDISARLVEASFVVLEPQGNPKSIVENARRHPGIVVPRSGGFDRSVRGPRSLDIAKMFRDSENALMRYVRGMESDRDTSWAGWSHELDEDRVSTVATAYGLRILHMTGALRQGARQVVDDAVTTLLEMRSTVDGGWSASSQMAEDSQLEPTAFVILGLRHWVNSATLIELGGTLESLLGDEDAPIQPSYLFTLCLVAEALRAAKPDSPRLSQIIDTIESSAYVSEDGHYLHWPRRAITEEGESHVQAGREPSVLHSAMAILALRRAYDDTDGQLGADAASVEQALRWLARRDTWADTTEDINRKYGTKYCNLVVKHFTKTWVARALLTSNEFAIRPRLGKCVDELAESNEQGLWNWGDLQRPIWATHDALSTISAYALATAET
;
A
#
# COMPACT_ATOMS: atom_id res chain seq x y z
N MET A 1 35.72 24.81 -28.66
CA MET A 1 36.27 23.55 -28.15
C MET A 1 36.22 23.62 -26.64
N VAL A 2 35.13 23.12 -26.07
CA VAL A 2 34.94 23.04 -24.62
C VAL A 2 35.54 21.71 -24.16
N ASN A 3 36.26 21.75 -23.06
CA ASN A 3 37.12 20.72 -22.50
C ASN A 3 36.35 19.39 -22.30
N ILE A 4 36.67 18.37 -23.11
CA ILE A 4 36.22 16.97 -22.93
C ILE A 4 37.17 16.32 -21.91
N GLY A 5 36.97 16.63 -20.63
CA GLY A 5 37.92 16.27 -19.57
C GLY A 5 37.34 16.26 -18.17
N GLN A 6 36.09 15.82 -18.00
CA GLN A 6 35.60 15.24 -16.75
C GLN A 6 34.87 13.96 -17.12
N ILE A 7 35.62 12.87 -17.05
CA ILE A 7 35.12 11.50 -17.15
C ILE A 7 34.12 11.30 -16.00
N MET A 8 32.95 10.77 -16.34
CA MET A 8 31.90 10.37 -15.41
C MET A 8 32.48 9.51 -14.27
N ALA A 9 32.31 9.95 -13.03
CA ALA A 9 32.54 9.08 -11.87
C ALA A 9 31.28 8.22 -11.69
N ASN A 10 31.46 6.89 -11.78
CA ASN A 10 30.39 5.89 -11.82
C ASN A 10 29.58 5.82 -10.51
N ASP A 11 28.25 5.66 -10.63
CA ASP A 11 27.35 5.21 -9.55
C ASP A 11 27.68 3.75 -9.18
N ILE A 12 28.61 3.53 -8.25
CA ILE A 12 28.96 2.18 -7.80
C ILE A 12 27.95 1.70 -6.78
N GLU A 13 27.20 0.67 -7.16
CA GLU A 13 26.25 -0.05 -6.31
C GLU A 13 26.75 -1.47 -6.00
N LEU A 14 26.73 -1.86 -4.74
CA LEU A 14 27.15 -3.19 -4.27
C LEU A 14 26.04 -3.87 -3.46
N THR A 15 25.66 -5.07 -3.91
CA THR A 15 24.82 -5.98 -3.10
C THR A 15 25.73 -6.96 -2.34
N VAL A 16 25.84 -6.78 -1.03
CA VAL A 16 26.72 -7.54 -0.16
C VAL A 16 25.94 -8.49 0.74
N ALA A 17 26.55 -9.60 1.15
CA ALA A 17 25.94 -10.52 2.09
C ALA A 17 26.93 -11.05 3.14
N THR A 18 26.41 -11.44 4.30
CA THR A 18 27.13 -12.24 5.30
C THR A 18 26.28 -13.42 5.75
N TRP A 19 26.90 -14.58 5.92
CA TRP A 19 26.21 -15.78 6.36
C TRP A 19 27.14 -16.77 7.07
N ASN A 20 26.84 -17.10 8.32
CA ASN A 20 27.41 -18.26 8.98
C ASN A 20 26.73 -19.53 8.45
N LEU A 21 27.50 -20.41 7.82
CA LEU A 21 26.98 -21.58 7.12
C LEU A 21 26.83 -22.80 8.03
N SER A 22 27.50 -22.86 9.18
CA SER A 22 27.55 -24.06 10.03
C SER A 22 27.84 -25.33 9.21
N SER A 23 28.82 -25.25 8.30
CA SER A 23 29.14 -26.30 7.31
C SER A 23 27.98 -26.77 6.42
N CYS A 24 26.95 -25.95 6.23
CA CYS A 24 25.69 -26.26 5.54
C CYS A 24 24.87 -27.39 6.19
N LEU A 25 24.97 -27.57 7.50
CA LEU A 25 24.14 -28.52 8.24
C LEU A 25 22.72 -27.94 8.42
N LEU A 26 21.74 -28.47 7.69
CA LEU A 26 20.33 -28.08 7.81
C LEU A 26 19.76 -28.60 9.15
N ARG A 27 18.95 -27.77 9.83
CA ARG A 27 18.23 -28.20 11.04
C ARG A 27 16.80 -28.67 10.67
N ASP A 28 16.48 -29.93 10.97
CA ASP A 28 15.09 -30.43 10.96
C ASP A 28 14.38 -30.11 12.29
N ARG A 29 13.03 -30.18 12.29
CA ARG A 29 12.16 -29.85 13.44
C ARG A 29 12.42 -30.67 14.73
N ASP A 30 13.29 -31.68 14.70
CA ASP A 30 13.57 -32.61 15.81
C ASP A 30 15.08 -32.79 16.17
N HIS A 31 15.93 -31.78 15.92
CA HIS A 31 17.30 -31.69 16.47
C HIS A 31 18.22 -32.93 16.32
N SER A 32 18.10 -33.73 15.25
CA SER A 32 19.08 -34.79 14.93
C SER A 32 19.76 -34.55 13.58
N LEU A 33 21.09 -34.66 13.55
CA LEU A 33 21.92 -34.47 12.36
C LEU A 33 21.87 -35.71 11.44
N PRO A 34 21.51 -35.59 10.15
CA PRO A 34 21.57 -36.73 9.23
C PRO A 34 23.00 -36.97 8.69
N PRO A 35 23.40 -38.25 8.53
CA PRO A 35 24.71 -38.61 7.99
C PRO A 35 24.63 -38.66 6.46
N ASN A 36 25.01 -37.56 5.78
CA ASN A 36 25.61 -37.47 4.43
C ASN A 36 25.31 -36.09 3.80
N VAL A 37 26.38 -35.34 3.52
CA VAL A 37 26.34 -33.96 3.01
C VAL A 37 26.00 -33.94 1.50
N GLU A 38 24.76 -33.59 1.15
CA GLU A 38 24.32 -32.82 -0.05
C GLU A 38 22.76 -32.64 -0.14
N PRO A 39 22.12 -32.06 0.89
CA PRO A 39 20.97 -31.15 0.63
C PRO A 39 21.24 -29.69 1.03
N GLY A 40 22.13 -29.46 1.99
CA GLY A 40 22.41 -28.12 2.54
C GLY A 40 23.17 -27.19 1.59
N GLU A 41 24.18 -27.70 0.88
CA GLU A 41 24.92 -26.89 -0.11
C GLU A 41 24.02 -26.49 -1.29
N ALA A 42 23.10 -27.37 -1.71
CA ALA A 42 22.09 -27.05 -2.72
C ALA A 42 21.13 -25.94 -2.24
N TYR A 43 20.69 -26.01 -0.98
CA TYR A 43 19.89 -24.95 -0.35
C TYR A 43 20.63 -23.61 -0.30
N VAL A 44 21.89 -23.59 0.15
CA VAL A 44 22.71 -22.37 0.18
C VAL A 44 22.90 -21.80 -1.23
N LYS A 45 23.15 -22.67 -2.22
CA LYS A 45 23.24 -22.29 -3.63
C LYS A 45 21.96 -21.64 -4.13
N GLU A 46 20.80 -22.26 -3.89
CA GLU A 46 19.49 -21.71 -4.28
C GLU A 46 19.27 -20.33 -3.67
N ARG A 47 19.54 -20.16 -2.37
CA ARG A 47 19.39 -18.88 -1.69
C ARG A 47 20.31 -17.80 -2.24
N LEU A 48 21.60 -18.09 -2.42
CA LEU A 48 22.54 -17.12 -3.00
C LEU A 48 22.24 -16.83 -4.47
N ALA A 49 21.65 -17.78 -5.22
CA ALA A 49 21.25 -17.57 -6.61
C ALA A 49 20.01 -16.67 -6.76
N ILE A 50 19.10 -16.65 -5.78
CA ILE A 50 17.93 -15.76 -5.76
C ILE A 50 18.38 -14.30 -5.57
N TYR A 51 19.26 -14.03 -4.58
CA TYR A 51 19.63 -12.66 -4.20
C TYR A 51 20.85 -12.11 -4.93
N GLN A 52 21.61 -12.99 -5.60
CA GLN A 52 22.78 -12.67 -6.42
C GLN A 52 23.75 -11.63 -5.81
N PRO A 53 24.17 -11.75 -4.54
CA PRO A 53 25.11 -10.79 -3.96
C PRO A 53 26.42 -10.78 -4.74
N CYS A 54 26.97 -9.58 -4.96
CA CYS A 54 28.23 -9.38 -5.67
C CYS A 54 29.43 -9.74 -4.80
N VAL A 55 29.32 -9.60 -3.48
CA VAL A 55 30.33 -10.02 -2.50
C VAL A 55 29.66 -10.70 -1.31
N VAL A 56 30.21 -11.82 -0.85
CA VAL A 56 29.65 -12.60 0.27
C VAL A 56 30.75 -12.95 1.26
N GLY A 57 30.54 -12.63 2.54
CA GLY A 57 31.32 -13.15 3.66
C GLY A 57 30.67 -14.42 4.22
N LEU A 58 31.45 -15.50 4.32
CA LEU A 58 30.99 -16.80 4.80
C LEU A 58 31.77 -17.19 6.05
N GLN A 59 31.05 -17.52 7.13
CA GLN A 59 31.63 -18.05 8.37
C GLN A 59 31.32 -19.55 8.51
N GLU A 60 32.15 -20.27 9.27
CA GLU A 60 32.08 -21.72 9.49
C GLU A 60 32.03 -22.54 8.19
N VAL A 61 32.88 -22.15 7.25
CA VAL A 61 33.09 -22.84 5.97
C VAL A 61 33.93 -24.09 6.20
N SER A 62 33.50 -25.23 5.67
CA SER A 62 34.21 -26.51 5.77
C SER A 62 35.38 -26.62 4.77
N PHE A 63 36.51 -27.17 5.25
CA PHE A 63 37.72 -27.51 4.52
C PHE A 63 37.99 -29.02 4.63
N PRO A 64 37.43 -29.83 3.70
CA PRO A 64 37.69 -31.26 3.65
C PRO A 64 39.11 -31.57 3.17
N ASN A 65 39.69 -32.68 3.64
CA ASN A 65 41.05 -33.10 3.28
C ASN A 65 41.15 -33.73 1.87
N ASP A 66 40.03 -34.19 1.31
CA ASP A 66 39.98 -35.02 0.09
C ASP A 66 39.30 -34.34 -1.11
N ARG A 67 38.77 -33.12 -0.94
CA ARG A 67 38.06 -32.35 -1.97
C ARG A 67 38.22 -30.84 -1.76
N PRO A 68 37.95 -30.00 -2.77
CA PRO A 68 38.03 -28.54 -2.64
C PRO A 68 37.14 -28.01 -1.50
N SER A 69 37.49 -26.86 -0.92
CA SER A 69 36.74 -26.23 0.17
C SER A 69 35.28 -25.96 -0.22
N GLN A 70 34.40 -25.85 0.78
CA GLN A 70 32.99 -25.53 0.54
C GLN A 70 32.83 -24.18 -0.19
N ALA A 71 33.62 -23.16 0.16
CA ALA A 71 33.63 -21.88 -0.54
C ALA A 71 34.08 -22.02 -2.00
N HIS A 72 35.10 -22.85 -2.29
CA HIS A 72 35.55 -23.09 -3.65
C HIS A 72 34.45 -23.70 -4.53
N ARG A 73 33.72 -24.70 -4.01
CA ARG A 73 32.61 -25.34 -4.75
C ARG A 73 31.45 -24.37 -4.99
N LEU A 74 31.11 -23.53 -4.01
CA LEU A 74 30.08 -22.48 -4.16
C LEU A 74 30.49 -21.46 -5.22
N ARG A 75 31.77 -21.04 -5.24
CA ARG A 75 32.32 -20.11 -6.23
C ARG A 75 32.10 -20.62 -7.66
N GLU A 76 32.51 -21.86 -7.94
CA GLU A 76 32.41 -22.47 -9.27
C GLU A 76 30.94 -22.60 -9.72
N LYS A 77 30.04 -23.00 -8.82
CA LYS A 77 28.63 -23.22 -9.14
C LYS A 77 27.82 -21.92 -9.30
N LEU A 78 28.20 -20.83 -8.63
CA LEU A 78 27.47 -19.54 -8.62
C LEU A 78 28.10 -18.46 -9.52
N GLY A 79 29.24 -18.76 -10.15
CA GLY A 79 29.90 -17.86 -11.10
C GLY A 79 30.58 -16.66 -10.45
N TYR A 80 31.13 -16.84 -9.24
CA TYR A 80 32.01 -15.83 -8.63
C TYR A 80 33.40 -15.90 -9.27
N VAL A 81 33.98 -14.75 -9.63
CA VAL A 81 35.25 -14.70 -10.37
C VAL A 81 36.46 -14.86 -9.45
N ALA A 82 36.34 -14.47 -8.18
CA ALA A 82 37.40 -14.55 -7.19
C ALA A 82 36.86 -15.03 -5.83
N HIS A 83 37.76 -15.61 -5.03
CA HIS A 83 37.50 -15.91 -3.62
C HIS A 83 38.78 -15.78 -2.81
N ALA A 84 38.64 -15.48 -1.53
CA ALA A 84 39.71 -15.56 -0.54
C ALA A 84 39.23 -16.48 0.59
N GLU A 85 40.11 -17.32 1.10
CA GLU A 85 39.76 -18.30 2.14
C GLU A 85 40.85 -18.40 3.21
N TRP A 86 40.41 -18.71 4.43
CA TRP A 86 41.32 -18.89 5.54
C TRP A 86 40.81 -19.97 6.51
N GLN A 87 41.47 -21.11 6.46
CA GLN A 87 41.37 -22.21 7.41
C GLN A 87 41.95 -21.79 8.76
N LEU A 88 41.19 -22.00 9.84
CA LEU A 88 41.54 -21.51 11.17
C LEU A 88 41.75 -22.64 12.18
N SER A 89 40.82 -23.59 12.26
CA SER A 89 40.83 -24.58 13.33
C SER A 89 40.08 -25.87 12.95
N PRO A 90 40.33 -26.99 13.67
CA PRO A 90 39.57 -28.22 13.52
C PRO A 90 38.06 -28.01 13.68
N SER A 91 37.29 -28.66 12.81
CA SER A 91 35.84 -28.59 12.84
C SER A 91 35.27 -29.31 14.05
N HIS A 92 34.50 -28.57 14.83
CA HIS A 92 33.66 -29.14 15.89
C HIS A 92 32.31 -29.65 15.36
N LEU A 93 32.00 -29.39 14.07
CA LEU A 93 30.75 -29.78 13.42
C LEU A 93 30.87 -31.08 12.63
N ILE A 94 32.01 -31.27 11.93
CA ILE A 94 32.27 -32.43 11.07
C ILE A 94 33.61 -33.05 11.47
N PRO A 95 33.61 -34.25 12.07
CA PRO A 95 34.83 -34.91 12.50
C PRO A 95 35.83 -35.10 11.36
N GLY A 96 37.07 -34.63 11.54
CA GLY A 96 38.17 -34.82 10.58
C GLY A 96 38.28 -33.76 9.47
N GLU A 97 37.42 -32.75 9.47
CA GLU A 97 37.54 -31.55 8.62
C GLU A 97 38.00 -30.34 9.45
N ASP A 98 38.46 -29.28 8.78
CA ASP A 98 38.73 -27.98 9.41
C ASP A 98 37.64 -26.96 9.06
N LEU A 99 37.48 -25.94 9.91
CA LEU A 99 36.62 -24.78 9.70
C LEU A 99 37.44 -23.53 9.43
N GLY A 100 36.84 -22.62 8.67
CA GLY A 100 37.40 -21.32 8.39
C GLY A 100 36.37 -20.29 7.96
N ILE A 101 36.89 -19.21 7.40
CA ILE A 101 36.11 -18.11 6.84
C ILE A 101 36.49 -17.91 5.38
N ALA A 102 35.55 -17.42 4.57
CA ALA A 102 35.80 -17.14 3.17
C ALA A 102 35.05 -15.89 2.67
N ILE A 103 35.61 -15.26 1.64
CA ILE A 103 34.97 -14.19 0.87
C ILE A 103 34.80 -14.66 -0.56
N LEU A 104 33.58 -14.61 -1.09
CA LEU A 104 33.29 -14.81 -2.51
C LEU A 104 33.05 -13.46 -3.17
N SER A 105 33.63 -13.21 -4.34
CA SER A 105 33.53 -11.91 -5.03
C SER A 105 33.34 -12.07 -6.54
N ARG A 106 32.39 -11.29 -7.09
CA ARG A 106 32.21 -11.11 -8.55
C ARG A 106 33.22 -10.12 -9.14
N TYR A 107 33.99 -9.45 -8.28
CA TYR A 107 35.07 -8.55 -8.64
C TYR A 107 36.44 -9.17 -8.32
N PRO A 108 37.51 -8.83 -9.07
CA PRO A 108 38.87 -9.27 -8.75
C PRO A 108 39.29 -8.86 -7.34
N ILE A 109 39.94 -9.79 -6.63
CA ILE A 109 40.60 -9.53 -5.34
C ILE A 109 42.06 -9.21 -5.62
N GLU A 110 42.52 -8.01 -5.24
CA GLU A 110 43.89 -7.56 -5.47
C GLU A 110 44.82 -7.87 -4.30
N ARG A 111 44.29 -7.79 -3.09
CA ARG A 111 45.04 -8.02 -1.84
C ARG A 111 44.13 -8.64 -0.81
N THR A 112 44.69 -9.50 0.04
CA THR A 112 44.01 -10.07 1.20
C THR A 112 44.80 -9.83 2.47
N GLU A 113 44.11 -9.62 3.59
CA GLU A 113 44.70 -9.45 4.91
C GLU A 113 44.06 -10.39 5.92
N LYS A 114 44.84 -10.87 6.88
CA LYS A 114 44.41 -11.88 7.86
C LYS A 114 44.73 -11.36 9.25
N PHE A 115 43.70 -11.24 10.08
CA PHE A 115 43.80 -10.79 11.46
C PHE A 115 43.36 -11.94 12.37
N LEU A 116 44.31 -12.54 13.10
CA LEU A 116 44.01 -13.60 14.06
C LEU A 116 43.58 -12.97 15.37
N LEU A 117 42.45 -13.41 15.92
CA LEU A 117 41.96 -12.92 17.21
C LEU A 117 42.58 -13.72 18.36
N PRO A 118 42.94 -13.07 19.49
CA PRO A 118 43.43 -13.77 20.67
C PRO A 118 42.47 -14.88 21.13
N ASN A 119 43.00 -16.09 21.32
CA ASN A 119 42.25 -17.21 21.86
C ASN A 119 42.56 -17.40 23.35
N LEU A 120 41.55 -17.25 24.22
CA LEU A 120 41.68 -17.38 25.67
C LEU A 120 41.84 -18.83 26.18
N GLN A 121 41.90 -19.81 25.27
CA GLN A 121 42.08 -21.24 25.59
C GLN A 121 41.04 -21.73 26.62
N LEU A 122 39.77 -21.34 26.41
CA LEU A 122 38.65 -21.66 27.28
C LEU A 122 38.20 -23.12 27.08
N SER A 123 37.62 -23.73 28.11
CA SER A 123 36.99 -25.05 28.03
C SER A 123 35.64 -25.03 28.72
N ASN A 124 34.60 -25.63 28.12
CA ASN A 124 33.28 -25.75 28.76
C ASN A 124 33.13 -27.05 29.57
N GLU A 125 32.01 -27.21 30.28
CA GLU A 125 31.74 -28.40 31.12
C GLU A 125 31.66 -29.71 30.31
N ALA A 126 31.40 -29.62 29.01
CA ALA A 126 31.39 -30.75 28.09
C ALA A 126 32.80 -31.13 27.58
N GLY A 127 33.84 -30.40 27.98
CA GLY A 127 35.23 -30.64 27.58
C GLY A 127 35.60 -30.06 26.21
N GLU A 128 34.74 -29.25 25.60
CA GLU A 128 35.04 -28.56 24.34
C GLU A 128 35.95 -27.36 24.60
N ALA A 129 36.99 -27.20 23.78
CA ALA A 129 37.95 -26.09 23.87
C ALA A 129 37.59 -24.96 22.89
N SER A 130 37.96 -23.72 23.22
CA SER A 130 37.80 -22.59 22.30
C SER A 130 38.75 -22.67 21.12
N HIS A 131 38.20 -22.49 19.92
CA HIS A 131 38.93 -22.60 18.67
C HIS A 131 39.47 -21.25 18.19
N GLU A 132 40.48 -21.29 17.32
CA GLU A 132 41.02 -20.09 16.66
C GLU A 132 39.95 -19.39 15.81
N LYS A 133 39.90 -18.07 15.93
CA LYS A 133 38.94 -17.17 15.29
C LYS A 133 39.66 -15.99 14.66
N GLY A 134 39.06 -15.37 13.64
CA GLY A 134 39.77 -14.37 12.84
C GLY A 134 38.87 -13.52 11.95
N ILE A 135 39.50 -12.51 11.35
CA ILE A 135 38.92 -11.61 10.36
C ILE A 135 39.78 -11.66 9.09
N LEU A 136 39.14 -11.92 7.95
CA LEU A 136 39.75 -11.95 6.62
C LEU A 136 39.30 -10.69 5.88
N GLY A 137 40.24 -9.84 5.46
CA GLY A 137 39.99 -8.70 4.60
C GLY A 137 40.35 -9.00 3.14
N ALA A 138 39.57 -8.47 2.20
CA ALA A 138 39.85 -8.50 0.77
C ALA A 138 39.69 -7.10 0.17
N LEU A 139 40.71 -6.63 -0.54
CA LEU A 139 40.68 -5.41 -1.34
C LEU A 139 40.19 -5.75 -2.74
N LEU A 140 39.01 -5.26 -3.08
CA LEU A 140 38.31 -5.51 -4.33
C LEU A 140 38.54 -4.35 -5.30
N ASN A 141 38.60 -4.67 -6.59
CA ASN A 141 38.57 -3.69 -7.67
C ASN A 141 37.18 -3.68 -8.31
N VAL A 142 36.35 -2.73 -7.91
CA VAL A 142 34.98 -2.55 -8.37
C VAL A 142 34.98 -1.44 -9.42
N ASP A 143 34.99 -1.81 -10.70
CA ASP A 143 34.98 -0.88 -11.83
C ASP A 143 36.04 0.23 -11.75
N GLY A 144 37.23 -0.10 -11.25
CA GLY A 144 38.35 0.82 -11.06
C GLY A 144 38.48 1.40 -9.64
N GLN A 145 37.43 1.33 -8.82
CA GLN A 145 37.43 1.78 -7.44
C GLN A 145 37.93 0.70 -6.48
N LYS A 146 38.75 1.10 -5.50
CA LYS A 146 39.22 0.21 -4.43
C LYS A 146 38.19 0.17 -3.30
N VAL A 147 37.69 -1.03 -3.00
CA VAL A 147 36.72 -1.28 -1.93
C VAL A 147 37.20 -2.41 -1.04
N TRP A 148 37.20 -2.20 0.28
CA TRP A 148 37.49 -3.25 1.23
C TRP A 148 36.24 -4.03 1.63
N PHE A 149 36.35 -5.36 1.65
CA PHE A 149 35.36 -6.24 2.26
C PHE A 149 36.02 -7.11 3.33
N PHE A 150 35.48 -7.10 4.55
CA PHE A 150 35.96 -7.94 5.64
C PHE A 150 34.93 -9.01 5.99
N CYS A 151 35.38 -10.24 6.18
CA CYS A 151 34.61 -11.35 6.72
C CYS A 151 35.18 -11.72 8.09
N GLY A 152 34.37 -11.67 9.15
CA GLY A 152 34.85 -11.92 10.51
C GLY A 152 33.99 -12.92 11.29
N HIS A 153 34.61 -13.62 12.23
CA HIS A 153 33.92 -14.53 13.13
C HIS A 153 34.58 -14.48 14.51
N LEU A 154 33.85 -14.04 15.54
CA LEU A 154 34.35 -13.87 16.91
C LEU A 154 34.10 -15.12 17.77
N LEU A 155 34.77 -15.20 18.91
CA LEU A 155 34.61 -16.27 19.88
C LEU A 155 33.21 -16.24 20.54
N PRO A 156 32.48 -17.38 20.61
CA PRO A 156 31.21 -17.47 21.32
C PRO A 156 31.40 -17.56 22.83
N LEU A 157 31.78 -16.44 23.47
CA LEU A 157 32.12 -16.37 24.89
C LEU A 157 31.03 -16.92 25.83
N HIS A 158 29.76 -16.75 25.45
CA HIS A 158 28.61 -17.26 26.21
C HIS A 158 28.61 -18.80 26.35
N ARG A 159 29.14 -19.55 25.36
CA ARG A 159 29.26 -21.02 25.43
C ARG A 159 30.27 -21.50 26.49
N PHE A 160 31.18 -20.62 26.91
CA PHE A 160 32.20 -20.90 27.90
C PHE A 160 31.93 -20.22 29.25
N GLY A 161 30.74 -19.65 29.43
CA GLY A 161 30.36 -18.95 30.67
C GLY A 161 31.12 -17.64 30.92
N VAL A 162 31.76 -17.07 29.90
CA VAL A 162 32.52 -15.81 30.01
C VAL A 162 31.62 -14.63 29.64
N LYS A 163 31.56 -13.62 30.52
CA LYS A 163 30.79 -12.38 30.29
C LYS A 163 31.58 -11.43 29.40
N LEU A 164 30.88 -10.62 28.59
CA LEU A 164 31.48 -9.59 27.73
C LEU A 164 32.24 -8.51 28.52
N SER A 165 31.91 -8.33 29.81
CA SER A 165 32.57 -7.38 30.71
C SER A 165 33.83 -7.94 31.38
N ASP A 166 34.26 -9.16 31.05
CA ASP A 166 35.46 -9.76 31.63
C ASP A 166 36.72 -9.05 31.11
N PRO A 167 37.63 -8.56 31.98
CA PRO A 167 38.85 -7.86 31.54
C PRO A 167 39.71 -8.68 30.55
N ARG A 168 39.65 -10.02 30.62
CA ARG A 168 40.41 -10.91 29.71
C ARG A 168 39.94 -10.81 28.26
N THR A 169 38.71 -10.36 27.99
CA THR A 169 38.18 -10.26 26.62
C THR A 169 38.55 -8.95 25.93
N ALA A 170 39.15 -7.99 26.64
CA ALA A 170 39.51 -6.68 26.09
C ALA A 170 40.44 -6.79 24.88
N GLU A 171 41.46 -7.66 24.94
CA GLU A 171 42.42 -7.83 23.85
C GLU A 171 41.78 -8.40 22.58
N ILE A 172 40.73 -9.24 22.73
CA ILE A 172 39.94 -9.77 21.61
C ILE A 172 39.23 -8.63 20.89
N PHE A 173 38.53 -7.77 21.66
CA PHE A 173 37.80 -6.66 21.09
C PHE A 173 38.73 -5.63 20.48
N THR A 174 39.84 -5.26 21.13
CA THR A 174 40.86 -4.36 20.55
C THR A 174 41.42 -4.90 19.24
N SER A 175 41.73 -6.20 19.17
CA SER A 175 42.22 -6.83 17.92
C SER A 175 41.18 -6.80 16.81
N ALA A 176 39.89 -6.98 17.15
CA ALA A 176 38.79 -6.85 16.20
C ALA A 176 38.62 -5.40 15.72
N GLU A 177 38.75 -4.40 16.61
CA GLU A 177 38.72 -2.99 16.23
C GLU A 177 39.85 -2.64 15.28
N ASP A 178 41.08 -3.07 15.55
CA ASP A 178 42.23 -2.80 14.68
C ASP A 178 42.02 -3.37 13.28
N ALA A 179 41.44 -4.57 13.17
CA ALA A 179 41.09 -5.17 11.89
C ALA A 179 40.02 -4.35 11.14
N PHE A 180 38.91 -4.00 11.80
CA PHE A 180 37.83 -3.23 11.18
C PHE A 180 38.25 -1.81 10.79
N LEU A 181 39.13 -1.20 11.58
CA LEU A 181 39.58 0.18 11.38
C LEU A 181 40.71 0.31 10.36
N SER A 182 41.45 -0.78 10.09
CA SER A 182 42.59 -0.83 9.15
C SER A 182 42.31 -0.23 7.76
N ALA A 183 41.04 -0.22 7.35
CA ALA A 183 40.58 0.33 6.08
C ALA A 183 39.35 1.26 6.21
N SER A 184 39.00 1.68 7.43
CA SER A 184 37.78 2.49 7.67
C SER A 184 37.81 3.88 7.03
N ASP A 185 39.01 4.38 6.73
CA ASP A 185 39.23 5.66 6.02
C ASP A 185 39.06 5.55 4.50
N ALA A 186 38.80 4.34 3.98
CA ALA A 186 38.43 4.05 2.61
C ALA A 186 37.04 3.39 2.56
N PRO A 187 36.43 3.22 1.36
CA PRO A 187 35.17 2.50 1.24
C PRO A 187 35.31 1.06 1.73
N ALA A 188 34.71 0.77 2.89
CA ALA A 188 34.82 -0.53 3.56
C ALA A 188 33.46 -1.07 4.02
N VAL A 189 33.29 -2.39 3.89
CA VAL A 189 32.13 -3.16 4.35
C VAL A 189 32.62 -4.38 5.14
N CYS A 190 31.98 -4.70 6.26
CA CYS A 190 32.32 -5.87 7.07
C CYS A 190 31.10 -6.76 7.26
N GLY A 191 31.16 -8.01 6.81
CA GLY A 191 30.19 -9.06 7.14
C GLY A 191 30.74 -9.95 8.24
N VAL A 192 30.13 -9.93 9.43
CA VAL A 192 30.72 -10.53 10.62
C VAL A 192 29.71 -11.30 11.45
N ASP A 193 30.12 -12.42 12.03
CA ASP A 193 29.42 -13.07 13.13
C ASP A 193 30.12 -12.70 14.44
N LEU A 194 29.49 -11.79 15.20
CA LEU A 194 30.03 -11.30 16.47
C LEU A 194 29.76 -12.27 17.63
N ASN A 195 28.92 -13.29 17.45
CA ASN A 195 28.44 -14.21 18.48
C ASN A 195 27.77 -13.58 19.72
N ALA A 196 27.53 -12.27 19.67
CA ALA A 196 26.82 -11.47 20.66
C ALA A 196 26.44 -10.11 20.07
N GLU A 197 25.45 -9.44 20.66
CA GLU A 197 25.13 -8.05 20.34
C GLU A 197 26.12 -7.11 21.05
N LEU A 198 27.21 -6.75 20.36
CA LEU A 198 28.25 -5.86 20.90
C LEU A 198 27.90 -4.39 20.69
N ASP A 199 28.12 -3.51 21.67
CA ASP A 199 27.88 -2.06 21.53
C ASP A 199 29.17 -1.24 21.71
N ALA A 200 29.03 0.07 21.88
CA ALA A 200 30.15 0.99 22.09
C ALA A 200 30.95 0.72 23.38
N THR A 201 30.44 -0.10 24.29
CA THR A 201 31.18 -0.52 25.49
C THR A 201 32.22 -1.59 25.18
N GLN A 202 31.96 -2.49 24.21
CA GLN A 202 32.93 -3.50 23.76
C GLN A 202 33.79 -3.01 22.60
N LEU A 203 33.22 -2.28 21.64
CA LEU A 203 33.92 -1.77 20.46
C LEU A 203 33.82 -0.23 20.37
N PRO A 204 34.42 0.51 21.32
CA PRO A 204 34.32 1.97 21.40
C PRO A 204 34.89 2.71 20.19
N ARG A 205 36.00 2.28 19.61
CA ARG A 205 36.64 2.93 18.43
C ARG A 205 35.87 2.68 17.14
N VAL A 206 35.07 1.62 17.11
CA VAL A 206 34.22 1.29 15.94
C VAL A 206 32.86 1.99 16.05
N PHE A 207 32.17 1.84 17.19
CA PHE A 207 30.80 2.34 17.37
C PHE A 207 30.71 3.67 18.12
N GLY A 208 31.58 3.90 19.11
CA GLY A 208 31.63 5.16 19.87
C GLY A 208 32.11 6.33 19.02
N ASP A 209 33.20 6.13 18.26
CA ASP A 209 33.72 7.11 17.29
C ASP A 209 32.94 7.13 15.97
N ARG A 210 31.88 6.30 15.85
CA ARG A 210 30.99 6.18 14.67
C ARG A 210 31.73 5.93 13.35
N ARG A 211 32.88 5.25 13.38
CA ARG A 211 33.70 4.95 12.19
C ARG A 211 33.03 3.95 11.24
N LEU A 212 32.34 2.95 11.81
CA LEU A 212 31.51 2.01 11.05
C LEU A 212 30.09 1.95 11.63
N ARG A 213 29.10 1.91 10.75
CA ARG A 213 27.68 1.83 11.12
C ARG A 213 27.16 0.40 11.02
N LYS A 214 26.43 -0.07 12.04
CA LYS A 214 25.66 -1.32 11.99
C LYS A 214 24.43 -1.18 11.08
N LEU A 215 24.24 -2.16 10.20
CA LEU A 215 23.10 -2.23 9.29
C LEU A 215 22.01 -3.18 9.76
N ILE A 216 22.35 -4.22 10.53
CA ILE A 216 21.40 -5.25 10.97
C ILE A 216 20.90 -4.96 12.38
N ARG A 217 19.58 -4.78 12.52
CA ARG A 217 18.90 -4.51 13.81
C ARG A 217 17.84 -5.55 14.18
N GLN A 218 17.68 -6.58 13.36
CA GLN A 218 16.69 -7.64 13.52
C GLN A 218 17.36 -8.97 13.83
N PRO A 219 16.64 -9.94 14.44
CA PRO A 219 17.18 -11.26 14.77
C PRO A 219 17.85 -11.95 13.58
N THR A 220 19.09 -12.38 13.78
CA THR A 220 19.88 -13.13 12.79
C THR A 220 19.96 -14.62 13.11
N ARG A 221 19.36 -15.03 14.23
CA ARG A 221 19.16 -16.44 14.60
C ARG A 221 17.68 -16.78 14.81
N PRO A 222 17.27 -18.06 14.61
CA PRO A 222 15.92 -18.53 14.92
C PRO A 222 15.50 -18.27 16.36
N GLU A 223 16.45 -18.25 17.31
CA GLU A 223 16.18 -18.04 18.73
C GLU A 223 15.97 -16.55 19.11
N GLY A 224 16.06 -15.61 18.16
CA GLY A 224 15.86 -14.18 18.41
C GLY A 224 17.14 -13.36 18.61
N ALA A 225 18.31 -14.01 18.70
CA ALA A 225 19.59 -13.31 18.89
C ALA A 225 20.08 -12.57 17.64
N ILE A 226 20.83 -11.47 17.84
CA ILE A 226 21.45 -10.66 16.78
C ILE A 226 22.97 -10.84 16.83
N ASN A 227 23.44 -11.94 16.23
CA ASN A 227 24.87 -12.29 16.21
C ASN A 227 25.57 -11.79 14.94
N ASP A 228 24.96 -12.02 13.78
CA ASP A 228 25.48 -11.54 12.49
C ASP A 228 25.22 -10.04 12.31
N GLN A 229 26.21 -9.35 11.75
CA GLN A 229 26.17 -7.92 11.48
C GLN A 229 26.78 -7.62 10.11
N LEU A 230 26.19 -6.66 9.42
CA LEU A 230 26.83 -5.94 8.32
C LEU A 230 27.21 -4.55 8.84
N LEU A 231 28.48 -4.20 8.71
CA LEU A 231 29.02 -2.89 9.07
C LEU A 231 29.48 -2.17 7.79
N CYS A 232 29.28 -0.86 7.69
CA CYS A 232 29.81 -0.08 6.57
C CYS A 232 30.46 1.23 7.03
N SER A 233 31.50 1.65 6.31
CA SER A 233 32.14 2.96 6.48
C SER A 233 31.23 4.11 6.03
N ARG A 234 31.57 5.34 6.40
CA ARG A 234 30.86 6.56 6.01
C ARG A 234 30.68 6.76 4.50
N HIS A 235 31.51 6.11 3.68
CA HIS A 235 31.47 6.18 2.22
C HIS A 235 30.27 5.46 1.62
N TRP A 236 29.49 4.70 2.40
CA TRP A 236 28.35 3.93 1.91
C TRP A 236 27.01 4.50 2.38
N GLN A 237 26.14 4.78 1.41
CA GLN A 237 24.71 4.91 1.62
C GLN A 237 24.06 3.53 1.55
N THR A 238 23.17 3.24 2.49
CA THR A 238 22.44 1.98 2.52
C THR A 238 21.11 2.18 1.81
N GLU A 239 20.85 1.41 0.76
CA GLU A 239 19.56 1.43 0.04
C GLU A 239 18.54 0.56 0.77
N TRP A 240 18.90 -0.69 1.04
CA TRP A 240 18.07 -1.62 1.81
C TRP A 240 18.94 -2.66 2.52
N VAL A 241 18.35 -3.26 3.55
CA VAL A 241 18.94 -4.34 4.34
C VAL A 241 17.87 -5.38 4.62
N GLN A 242 18.18 -6.65 4.45
CA GLN A 242 17.23 -7.73 4.68
C GLN A 242 17.91 -8.93 5.33
N VAL A 243 17.20 -9.56 6.27
CA VAL A 243 17.59 -10.82 6.90
C VAL A 243 16.60 -11.87 6.47
N TYR A 244 17.09 -12.87 5.76
CA TYR A 244 16.28 -13.94 5.22
C TYR A 244 16.31 -15.14 6.14
N ARG A 245 15.13 -15.52 6.65
CA ARG A 245 14.98 -16.73 7.45
C ARG A 245 15.51 -17.92 6.68
N SER A 246 16.39 -18.66 7.33
CA SER A 246 17.10 -19.80 6.74
C SER A 246 16.81 -21.08 7.53
N ARG A 247 17.09 -22.24 6.91
CA ARG A 247 17.07 -23.57 7.55
C ARG A 247 18.38 -23.92 8.28
N LEU A 248 19.36 -23.02 8.22
CA LEU A 248 20.56 -23.05 9.05
C LEU A 248 20.25 -22.34 10.37
N ASP A 249 21.17 -22.41 11.31
CA ASP A 249 21.06 -21.74 12.61
C ASP A 249 21.38 -20.25 12.60
N HIS A 250 21.86 -19.75 11.46
CA HIS A 250 21.95 -18.34 11.15
C HIS A 250 21.14 -18.00 9.90
N HIS A 251 20.51 -16.84 9.93
CA HIS A 251 19.79 -16.27 8.80
C HIS A 251 20.75 -15.56 7.84
N LEU A 252 20.43 -15.56 6.55
CA LEU A 252 21.24 -14.90 5.53
C LEU A 252 21.01 -13.39 5.63
N CYS A 253 22.06 -12.60 5.84
CA CYS A 253 21.98 -11.14 5.92
C CYS A 253 22.48 -10.53 4.61
N VAL A 254 21.67 -9.69 3.97
CA VAL A 254 22.00 -9.05 2.69
C VAL A 254 21.74 -7.55 2.80
N ALA A 255 22.59 -6.73 2.20
CA ALA A 255 22.38 -5.29 2.07
C ALA A 255 22.77 -4.81 0.68
N ARG A 256 22.08 -3.78 0.19
CA ARG A 256 22.50 -3.03 -0.99
C ARG A 256 23.00 -1.66 -0.60
N LEU A 257 24.17 -1.32 -1.12
CA LEU A 257 24.95 -0.16 -0.72
C LEU A 257 25.37 0.64 -1.96
N GLN A 258 25.23 1.95 -1.88
CA GLN A 258 25.68 2.90 -2.90
C GLN A 258 26.90 3.67 -2.37
N LEU A 259 27.93 3.81 -3.21
CA LEU A 259 29.12 4.57 -2.87
C LEU A 259 28.86 6.08 -2.99
N LEU A 260 29.17 6.84 -1.93
CA LEU A 260 28.99 8.29 -1.87
C LEU A 260 30.17 9.06 -2.47
N GLN A 261 29.91 10.26 -2.99
CA GLN A 261 30.94 11.19 -3.49
C GLN A 261 31.67 11.89 -2.33
N ASP A 262 32.98 12.13 -2.46
CA ASP A 262 33.84 12.66 -1.38
C ASP A 262 33.31 13.97 -0.73
N ALA A 263 32.65 14.85 -1.49
CA ALA A 263 32.07 16.10 -0.99
C ALA A 263 30.88 15.91 -0.02
N GLN A 264 30.17 14.78 -0.09
CA GLN A 264 29.05 14.43 0.81
C GLN A 264 29.53 13.70 2.09
N ALA A 265 30.75 13.18 2.08
CA ALA A 265 31.34 12.48 3.23
C ALA A 265 31.96 13.44 4.28
N GLU A 266 32.33 14.67 3.86
CA GLU A 266 32.90 15.70 4.74
C GLU A 266 31.84 16.57 5.44
N THR A 267 30.70 16.84 4.80
CA THR A 267 29.61 17.69 5.33
C THR A 267 28.93 17.08 6.57
N ARG A 268 28.97 15.75 6.75
CA ARG A 268 28.40 15.06 7.93
C ARG A 268 29.23 15.20 9.21
N HIS A 269 30.45 15.74 9.16
CA HIS A 269 31.30 15.87 10.34
C HIS A 269 31.06 17.16 11.14
N THR A 270 30.36 18.14 10.57
CA THR A 270 30.24 19.51 11.11
C THR A 270 28.90 19.87 11.76
N GLU A 271 27.88 19.02 11.64
CA GLU A 271 26.54 19.26 12.23
C GLU A 271 26.35 18.46 13.52
N THR A 272 27.01 18.85 14.61
CA THR A 272 26.89 18.17 15.91
C THR A 272 26.81 19.16 17.08
N SER A 273 25.69 19.87 17.22
CA SER A 273 25.35 20.51 18.52
C SER A 273 23.85 20.67 18.84
N ALA A 274 22.92 20.27 17.96
CA ALA A 274 21.49 20.17 18.30
C ALA A 274 21.12 18.70 18.54
N SER A 275 20.24 18.43 19.51
CA SER A 275 19.69 17.10 19.77
C SER A 275 19.19 16.49 18.45
N ASN A 276 19.82 15.41 18.00
CA ASN A 276 19.45 14.68 16.80
C ASN A 276 18.18 13.82 16.99
N ARG A 277 17.45 14.03 18.09
CA ARG A 277 16.19 13.34 18.44
C ARG A 277 15.09 14.37 18.68
N ILE A 278 13.91 14.08 18.14
CA ILE A 278 12.68 14.84 18.32
C ILE A 278 11.67 13.98 19.07
N ARG A 279 11.05 14.54 20.10
CA ARG A 279 10.06 13.84 20.92
C ARG A 279 8.65 14.36 20.70
N LEU A 280 7.73 13.49 20.28
CA LEU A 280 6.30 13.78 20.22
C LEU A 280 5.56 13.07 21.36
N LEU A 281 4.76 13.81 22.12
CA LEU A 281 3.80 13.26 23.08
C LEU A 281 2.45 13.08 22.37
N HIS A 282 1.96 11.85 22.23
CA HIS A 282 0.67 11.56 21.62
C HIS A 282 -0.36 11.18 22.68
N LEU A 283 -1.25 12.13 22.97
CA LEU A 283 -2.43 11.99 23.80
C LEU A 283 -3.65 11.73 22.92
N SER A 284 -4.59 10.90 23.41
CA SER A 284 -5.83 10.61 22.70
C SER A 284 -6.98 10.46 23.68
N ASP A 285 -8.19 10.81 23.22
CA ASP A 285 -9.45 10.50 23.89
C ASP A 285 -9.43 10.94 25.36
N LEU A 286 -9.17 12.23 25.57
CA LEU A 286 -9.08 12.83 26.90
C LEU A 286 -10.38 12.65 27.69
N HIS A 287 -11.52 12.78 27.00
CA HIS A 287 -12.87 12.63 27.56
C HIS A 287 -13.08 13.45 28.84
N PHE A 288 -12.53 14.66 28.91
CA PHE A 288 -12.67 15.47 30.11
C PHE A 288 -14.09 15.99 30.29
N GLY A 289 -14.52 16.08 31.56
CA GLY A 289 -15.78 16.69 32.00
C GLY A 289 -16.38 15.99 33.22
N GLU A 290 -17.58 16.40 33.63
CA GLU A 290 -18.30 15.80 34.78
C GLU A 290 -18.54 14.28 34.68
N ARG A 291 -18.37 13.70 33.48
CA ARG A 291 -18.60 12.27 33.19
C ARG A 291 -17.32 11.51 32.83
N SER A 292 -16.14 12.10 33.06
CA SER A 292 -14.87 11.39 32.91
C SER A 292 -14.91 10.07 33.69
N LYS A 293 -14.36 9.00 33.13
CA LYS A 293 -14.11 7.79 33.90
C LYS A 293 -12.92 8.01 34.83
N GLU A 294 -13.08 7.57 36.07
CA GLU A 294 -12.04 7.52 37.09
C GLU A 294 -11.86 6.05 37.54
N ASP A 295 -10.70 5.72 38.11
CA ASP A 295 -10.36 4.35 38.52
C ASP A 295 -11.17 3.84 39.74
N VAL A 296 -11.96 4.72 40.37
CA VAL A 296 -12.70 4.41 41.60
C VAL A 296 -14.06 3.82 41.25
N GLU A 297 -14.31 2.57 41.66
CA GLU A 297 -15.65 2.00 41.61
C GLU A 297 -16.61 2.81 42.48
N TRP A 298 -17.74 3.22 41.91
CA TRP A 298 -18.77 4.01 42.61
C TRP A 298 -19.32 3.32 43.87
N LYS A 299 -19.17 1.99 43.99
CA LYS A 299 -19.57 1.19 45.16
C LYS A 299 -18.62 1.31 46.36
N THR A 300 -17.38 1.78 46.13
CA THR A 300 -16.34 1.99 47.15
C THR A 300 -16.03 3.48 47.40
N PHE A 301 -16.82 4.38 46.83
CA PHE A 301 -16.64 5.82 46.96
C PHE A 301 -16.89 6.31 48.40
N ILE A 302 -15.83 6.74 49.09
CA ILE A 302 -15.92 7.38 50.41
C ILE A 302 -15.83 8.89 50.20
N SER A 303 -16.93 9.61 50.44
CA SER A 303 -17.06 11.04 50.13
C SER A 303 -16.09 11.99 50.87
N THR A 304 -15.27 11.47 51.78
CA THR A 304 -14.33 12.24 52.62
C THR A 304 -12.86 12.07 52.25
N MET A 305 -12.51 11.21 51.29
CA MET A 305 -11.14 11.08 50.78
C MET A 305 -10.98 11.77 49.43
N GLN A 306 -9.95 12.61 49.27
CA GLN A 306 -9.54 13.10 47.96
C GLN A 306 -8.89 11.96 47.18
N HIS A 307 -9.49 11.57 46.08
CA HIS A 307 -8.94 10.58 45.15
C HIS A 307 -8.16 11.32 44.05
N GLU A 308 -6.96 10.83 43.75
CA GLU A 308 -6.19 11.32 42.60
C GLU A 308 -6.93 10.96 41.31
N THR A 309 -7.20 11.97 40.47
CA THR A 309 -7.87 11.75 39.18
C THR A 309 -6.87 11.28 38.12
N ARG A 310 -7.36 10.64 37.04
CA ARG A 310 -6.48 10.30 35.90
C ARG A 310 -5.80 11.53 35.29
N LYS A 311 -6.46 12.70 35.34
CA LYS A 311 -5.90 14.00 34.90
C LYS A 311 -4.73 14.43 35.78
N ASP A 312 -4.85 14.31 37.10
CA ASP A 312 -3.78 14.67 38.04
C ASP A 312 -2.59 13.72 37.88
N ARG A 313 -2.87 12.43 37.71
CA ARG A 313 -1.83 11.42 37.47
C ARG A 313 -1.09 11.65 36.15
N LEU A 314 -1.80 11.99 35.08
CA LEU A 314 -1.20 12.39 33.81
C LEU A 314 -0.20 13.54 34.03
N LYS A 315 -0.62 14.61 34.72
CA LYS A 315 0.27 15.75 35.04
C LYS A 315 1.51 15.31 35.84
N SER A 316 1.32 14.44 36.84
CA SER A 316 2.44 13.93 37.64
C SER A 316 3.44 13.10 36.81
N ILE A 317 2.95 12.26 35.90
CA ILE A 317 3.81 11.43 35.03
C ILE A 317 4.53 12.31 34.00
N LEU A 318 3.84 13.27 33.40
CA LEU A 318 4.45 14.20 32.44
C LEU A 318 5.57 15.03 33.08
N GLY A 319 5.47 15.35 34.37
CA GLY A 319 6.52 16.05 35.12
C GLY A 319 7.79 15.22 35.36
N GLU A 320 7.73 13.90 35.22
CA GLU A 320 8.87 12.98 35.44
C GLU A 320 9.48 12.46 34.12
N LEU A 321 9.04 12.97 32.96
CA LEU A 321 9.67 12.64 31.69
C LEU A 321 11.14 13.09 31.68
N ASP A 322 12.03 12.24 31.19
CA ASP A 322 13.48 12.49 31.11
C ASP A 322 13.84 13.63 30.15
N GLN A 323 12.97 13.92 29.19
CA GLN A 323 13.05 15.09 28.31
C GLN A 323 11.66 15.65 28.07
N VAL A 324 11.56 16.98 28.08
CA VAL A 324 10.35 17.70 27.69
C VAL A 324 10.02 17.36 26.23
N PRO A 325 8.75 17.03 25.89
CA PRO A 325 8.35 16.81 24.51
C PRO A 325 8.61 18.05 23.64
N ASP A 326 8.97 17.85 22.38
CA ASP A 326 9.08 18.95 21.41
C ASP A 326 7.72 19.31 20.81
N TYR A 327 6.85 18.31 20.66
CA TYR A 327 5.47 18.46 20.18
C TYR A 327 4.49 17.67 21.03
N VAL A 328 3.28 18.19 21.20
CA VAL A 328 2.15 17.50 21.83
C VAL A 328 1.04 17.34 20.80
N ILE A 329 0.65 16.10 20.54
CA ILE A 329 -0.42 15.74 19.63
C ILE A 329 -1.62 15.26 20.46
N ILE A 330 -2.80 15.83 20.23
CA ILE A 330 -4.06 15.40 20.84
C ILE A 330 -5.03 14.94 19.75
N SER A 331 -5.16 13.63 19.57
CA SER A 331 -5.92 12.99 18.47
C SER A 331 -7.43 12.86 18.72
N GLY A 332 -8.07 13.92 19.24
CA GLY A 332 -9.52 14.01 19.37
C GLY A 332 -10.12 13.48 20.67
N ASP A 333 -11.45 13.60 20.73
CA ASP A 333 -12.31 13.39 21.90
C ASP A 333 -11.75 14.08 23.16
N LEU A 334 -11.58 15.39 23.03
CA LEU A 334 -11.15 16.26 24.13
C LEU A 334 -12.18 16.25 25.27
N THR A 335 -13.45 16.13 24.91
CA THR A 335 -14.61 16.31 25.80
C THR A 335 -15.58 15.15 25.71
N ILE A 336 -16.60 15.16 26.57
CA ILE A 336 -17.76 14.28 26.46
C ILE A 336 -18.95 15.09 25.92
N ALA A 337 -19.35 14.81 24.67
CA ALA A 337 -20.52 15.39 24.01
C ALA A 337 -20.48 16.93 23.83
N GLY A 338 -19.32 17.49 23.52
CA GLY A 338 -19.11 18.89 23.15
C GLY A 338 -19.33 19.85 24.30
N ARG A 339 -19.28 19.35 25.54
CA ARG A 339 -19.61 20.12 26.74
C ARG A 339 -18.50 21.09 27.13
N LYS A 340 -18.91 22.27 27.59
CA LYS A 340 -17.99 23.37 27.95
C LYS A 340 -17.07 23.06 29.13
N ASP A 341 -17.50 22.26 30.11
CA ASP A 341 -16.67 21.86 31.25
C ASP A 341 -15.49 20.97 30.83
N GLY A 342 -15.70 20.11 29.84
CA GLY A 342 -14.63 19.34 29.23
C GLY A 342 -13.59 20.23 28.57
N PHE A 343 -14.03 21.17 27.71
CA PHE A 343 -13.12 22.10 27.06
C PHE A 343 -12.33 22.96 28.05
N LYS A 344 -12.96 23.45 29.13
CA LYS A 344 -12.26 24.16 30.20
C LYS A 344 -11.17 23.30 30.85
N SER A 345 -11.48 22.03 31.12
CA SER A 345 -10.52 21.09 31.70
C SER A 345 -9.36 20.80 30.76
N THR A 346 -9.59 20.76 29.45
CA THR A 346 -8.54 20.64 28.42
C THR A 346 -7.68 21.90 28.38
N VAL A 347 -8.28 23.09 28.41
CA VAL A 347 -7.53 24.35 28.48
C VAL A 347 -6.65 24.42 29.73
N GLU A 348 -7.14 23.97 30.89
CA GLU A 348 -6.33 23.88 32.12
C GLU A 348 -5.14 22.91 32.01
N LEU A 349 -5.24 21.89 31.15
CA LEU A 349 -4.11 21.00 30.85
C LEU A 349 -3.10 21.70 29.94
N LEU A 350 -3.57 22.40 28.90
CA LEU A 350 -2.70 23.16 27.99
C LEU A 350 -1.99 24.30 28.71
N ASP A 351 -2.71 25.08 29.53
CA ASP A 351 -2.12 26.15 30.35
C ASP A 351 -1.09 25.57 31.32
N TRP A 352 -1.33 24.37 31.87
CA TRP A 352 -0.36 23.70 32.72
C TRP A 352 0.89 23.27 31.93
N MET A 353 0.73 22.72 30.72
CA MET A 353 1.83 22.34 29.84
C MET A 353 2.67 23.54 29.42
N GLU A 354 2.04 24.66 29.04
CA GLU A 354 2.74 25.90 28.73
C GLU A 354 3.55 26.41 29.94
N ASN A 355 2.93 26.47 31.13
CA ASN A 355 3.57 27.01 32.32
C ASN A 355 4.63 26.09 32.95
N GLN A 356 4.45 24.77 32.90
CA GLN A 356 5.36 23.81 33.56
C GLN A 356 6.38 23.20 32.61
N LEU A 357 6.03 22.98 31.33
CA LEU A 357 6.90 22.37 30.34
C LEU A 357 7.49 23.40 29.36
N GLY A 358 6.97 24.64 29.32
CA GLY A 358 7.47 25.69 28.43
C GLY A 358 7.09 25.49 26.96
N LEU A 359 6.02 24.74 26.69
CA LEU A 359 5.54 24.46 25.34
C LEU A 359 4.80 25.66 24.75
N SER A 360 5.14 26.05 23.52
CA SER A 360 4.40 27.07 22.77
C SER A 360 3.13 26.50 22.14
N ARG A 361 2.18 27.38 21.78
CA ARG A 361 0.97 26.98 21.04
C ARG A 361 1.25 26.31 19.69
N ASP A 362 2.36 26.65 19.03
CA ASP A 362 2.79 26.03 17.76
C ASP A 362 3.32 24.61 17.93
N ALA A 363 3.73 24.24 19.15
CA ALA A 363 4.16 22.89 19.51
C ALA A 363 2.97 21.95 19.83
N ILE A 364 1.74 22.48 19.92
CA ILE A 364 0.55 21.73 20.31
C ILE A 364 -0.35 21.58 19.08
N VAL A 365 -0.62 20.34 18.69
CA VAL A 365 -1.55 19.99 17.60
C VAL A 365 -2.75 19.25 18.20
N ALA A 366 -3.96 19.79 18.04
CA ALA A 366 -5.18 19.15 18.52
C ALA A 366 -6.25 19.08 17.42
N VAL A 367 -6.77 17.89 17.19
CA VAL A 367 -7.88 17.64 16.25
C VAL A 367 -9.17 17.34 17.03
N PRO A 368 -10.36 17.65 16.50
CA PRO A 368 -11.62 17.27 17.13
C PRO A 368 -11.97 15.81 16.89
N GLY A 369 -12.62 15.18 17.87
CA GLY A 369 -13.32 13.90 17.71
C GLY A 369 -14.84 14.03 17.62
N ASN A 370 -15.53 12.90 17.47
CA ASN A 370 -17.00 12.88 17.36
C ASN A 370 -17.69 13.27 18.69
N HIS A 371 -16.98 13.20 19.81
CA HIS A 371 -17.45 13.69 21.11
C HIS A 371 -17.21 15.19 21.31
N ASP A 372 -16.48 15.89 20.44
CA ASP A 372 -16.22 17.33 20.56
C ASP A 372 -17.23 18.20 19.81
N VAL A 373 -18.09 17.55 19.02
CA VAL A 373 -19.13 18.18 18.21
C VAL A 373 -20.33 18.58 19.08
N THR A 374 -20.82 19.80 18.90
CA THR A 374 -22.11 20.21 19.46
C THR A 374 -23.24 19.54 18.67
N ARG A 375 -23.94 18.58 19.27
CA ARG A 375 -25.06 17.84 18.64
C ARG A 375 -26.38 18.59 18.81
N ALA A 376 -27.17 18.69 17.73
CA ALA A 376 -28.53 19.25 17.78
C ALA A 376 -29.50 18.25 18.42
N SER A 377 -30.49 18.73 19.17
CA SER A 377 -31.55 17.90 19.76
C SER A 377 -32.87 18.11 19.02
N GLY A 378 -33.43 17.04 18.44
CA GLY A 378 -34.76 17.05 17.81
C GLY A 378 -34.78 16.47 16.39
N LEU A 379 -35.88 16.72 15.66
CA LEU A 379 -35.96 16.45 14.21
C LEU A 379 -34.85 17.22 13.47
N PRO A 380 -34.42 16.78 12.28
CA PRO A 380 -33.42 17.49 11.48
C PRO A 380 -33.94 18.86 11.05
N GLU A 381 -33.87 19.85 11.93
CA GLU A 381 -33.66 21.25 11.54
C GLU A 381 -32.28 21.32 10.91
N VAL A 382 -32.11 22.22 9.93
CA VAL A 382 -30.81 22.50 9.32
C VAL A 382 -29.81 22.66 10.46
N VAL A 383 -28.91 21.70 10.63
CA VAL A 383 -27.88 21.77 11.67
C VAL A 383 -27.11 23.04 11.37
N ASP A 384 -27.23 24.03 12.25
CA ASP A 384 -26.48 25.27 12.12
C ASP A 384 -24.99 24.89 12.10
N ALA A 385 -24.39 24.99 10.92
CA ALA A 385 -22.99 24.64 10.69
C ALA A 385 -22.07 25.48 11.57
N GLU A 386 -22.49 26.70 11.94
CA GLU A 386 -21.79 27.56 12.87
C GLU A 386 -21.88 27.03 14.32
N ALA A 387 -23.06 26.59 14.76
CA ALA A 387 -23.25 26.06 16.12
C ALA A 387 -22.41 24.80 16.40
N ARG A 388 -22.17 23.98 15.38
CA ARG A 388 -21.47 22.69 15.47
C ARG A 388 -20.09 22.81 16.14
N TRP A 389 -19.26 23.71 15.60
CA TRP A 389 -17.86 23.90 16.02
C TRP A 389 -17.67 25.04 17.02
N LYS A 390 -18.74 25.76 17.37
CA LYS A 390 -18.70 26.95 18.21
C LYS A 390 -17.91 26.78 19.52
N ASN A 391 -18.13 25.68 20.25
CA ASN A 391 -17.40 25.44 21.49
C ASN A 391 -15.92 25.10 21.20
N TYR A 392 -15.64 24.19 20.26
CA TYR A 392 -14.28 23.83 19.89
C TYR A 392 -13.48 25.04 19.43
N HIS A 393 -14.01 25.81 18.48
CA HIS A 393 -13.41 27.05 17.98
C HIS A 393 -13.14 28.04 19.12
N ARG A 394 -14.13 28.29 19.98
CA ARG A 394 -13.99 29.22 21.11
C ARG A 394 -12.88 28.84 22.09
N PHE A 395 -12.69 27.56 22.39
CA PHE A 395 -11.74 27.12 23.41
C PHE A 395 -10.37 26.75 22.85
N MET A 396 -10.31 26.20 21.63
CA MET A 396 -9.09 25.65 21.04
C MET A 396 -8.53 26.50 19.89
N GLY A 397 -9.37 27.34 19.26
CA GLY A 397 -9.10 27.96 17.96
C GLY A 397 -7.79 28.72 17.86
N GLU A 398 -7.37 29.43 18.91
CA GLU A 398 -6.14 30.24 18.95
C GLU A 398 -5.01 29.64 19.80
N ARG A 399 -5.24 28.46 20.38
CA ARG A 399 -4.35 27.85 21.41
C ARG A 399 -3.47 26.73 20.89
N CYS A 400 -3.79 26.20 19.72
CA CYS A 400 -3.10 25.05 19.16
C CYS A 400 -3.28 25.02 17.63
N VAL A 401 -2.36 24.33 16.97
CA VAL A 401 -2.51 23.94 15.57
C VAL A 401 -3.69 22.97 15.47
N ARG A 402 -4.60 23.23 14.55
CA ARG A 402 -5.88 22.53 14.46
C ARG A 402 -6.36 22.49 13.00
N PRO A 403 -7.20 21.51 12.63
CA PRO A 403 -7.64 21.38 11.25
C PRO A 403 -8.54 22.54 10.84
N TRP A 404 -8.85 22.59 9.54
CA TRP A 404 -9.84 23.52 9.00
C TRP A 404 -11.23 23.20 9.56
N LEU A 405 -11.92 24.22 10.07
CA LEU A 405 -13.25 24.16 10.62
C LEU A 405 -14.23 24.86 9.68
N PRO A 406 -15.07 24.09 8.94
CA PRO A 406 -16.09 24.68 8.08
C PRO A 406 -16.96 25.67 8.86
N SER A 407 -17.30 26.79 8.20
CA SER A 407 -18.14 27.88 8.73
C SER A 407 -17.51 28.76 9.82
N HIS A 408 -16.33 28.42 10.36
CA HIS A 408 -15.57 29.30 11.28
C HIS A 408 -14.31 29.85 10.63
N ASP A 409 -13.69 29.08 9.73
CA ASP A 409 -12.52 29.53 8.99
C ASP A 409 -12.89 30.12 7.62
N PRO A 410 -12.01 30.98 7.05
CA PRO A 410 -12.13 31.39 5.66
C PRO A 410 -12.17 30.21 4.69
N ASP A 411 -12.63 30.49 3.46
CA ASP A 411 -12.58 29.51 2.39
C ASP A 411 -11.13 29.13 2.02
N GLN A 412 -10.98 28.02 1.31
CA GLN A 412 -9.68 27.46 0.94
C GLN A 412 -8.82 28.42 0.12
N SER A 413 -9.43 29.19 -0.79
CA SER A 413 -8.70 30.11 -1.66
C SER A 413 -8.10 31.27 -0.86
N THR A 414 -8.84 31.76 0.12
CA THR A 414 -8.37 32.79 1.07
C THR A 414 -7.23 32.26 1.94
N ILE A 415 -7.37 31.04 2.49
CA ILE A 415 -6.30 30.42 3.30
C ILE A 415 -5.02 30.23 2.48
N LEU A 416 -5.14 29.71 1.25
CA LEU A 416 -3.99 29.50 0.36
C LEU A 416 -3.32 30.82 -0.04
N SER A 417 -4.09 31.87 -0.32
CA SER A 417 -3.54 33.21 -0.60
C SER A 417 -2.77 33.78 0.61
N ASN A 418 -3.32 33.60 1.81
CA ASN A 418 -2.67 34.04 3.04
C ASN A 418 -1.39 33.23 3.30
N LEU A 419 -1.41 31.92 3.06
CA LEU A 419 -0.23 31.06 3.17
C LEU A 419 0.87 31.47 2.19
N GLN A 420 0.52 31.77 0.94
CA GLN A 420 1.51 32.23 -0.03
C GLN A 420 2.22 33.50 0.43
N THR A 421 1.44 34.50 0.88
CA THR A 421 1.99 35.77 1.40
C THR A 421 2.89 35.53 2.62
N ALA A 422 2.44 34.64 3.50
CA ALA A 422 3.18 34.19 4.68
C ALA A 422 4.54 33.59 4.32
N LEU A 423 4.57 32.60 3.42
CA LEU A 423 5.78 31.92 2.98
C LEU A 423 6.77 32.87 2.30
N GLU A 424 6.28 33.81 1.48
CA GLU A 424 7.10 34.84 0.83
C GLU A 424 7.74 35.81 1.84
N SER A 425 7.01 36.18 2.91
CA SER A 425 7.51 37.11 3.93
C SER A 425 8.42 36.48 4.98
N ALA A 426 8.40 35.15 5.10
CA ALA A 426 9.04 34.40 6.18
C ALA A 426 9.95 33.27 5.67
N GLU A 427 10.57 33.48 4.51
CA GLU A 427 11.50 32.55 3.87
C GLU A 427 12.61 32.05 4.83
N HIS A 428 13.01 32.88 5.80
CA HIS A 428 14.02 32.55 6.81
C HIS A 428 13.45 32.09 8.17
N SER A 429 12.12 31.93 8.30
CA SER A 429 11.52 31.40 9.53
C SER A 429 11.85 29.92 9.68
N ARG A 430 12.14 29.52 10.93
CA ARG A 430 12.29 28.12 11.34
C ARG A 430 10.99 27.33 11.18
N LEU A 431 9.87 27.94 11.55
CA LEU A 431 8.55 27.32 11.58
C LEU A 431 7.68 27.95 10.49
N TRP A 432 7.10 27.09 9.65
CA TRP A 432 6.07 27.44 8.67
C TRP A 432 4.74 26.79 9.05
N GLY A 433 3.64 27.45 8.70
CA GLY A 433 2.29 27.03 9.13
C GLY A 433 1.98 27.49 10.54
N ALA A 434 1.12 26.77 11.25
CA ALA A 434 0.65 27.09 12.60
C ALA A 434 0.17 28.55 12.70
N PHE A 435 0.66 29.32 13.68
CA PHE A 435 0.32 30.73 13.87
C PHE A 435 1.35 31.69 13.26
N ALA A 436 2.27 31.20 12.42
CA ALA A 436 3.57 31.83 12.14
C ALA A 436 3.56 33.23 11.48
N HIS A 437 2.39 33.81 11.14
CA HIS A 437 2.32 35.07 10.38
C HIS A 437 1.27 36.08 10.86
N ASP A 438 0.68 35.91 12.05
CA ASP A 438 -0.37 36.80 12.58
C ASP A 438 -1.46 37.15 11.55
N VAL A 439 -1.82 36.17 10.71
CA VAL A 439 -2.93 36.31 9.76
C VAL A 439 -4.20 36.39 10.58
N VAL A 440 -4.84 37.56 10.55
CA VAL A 440 -6.07 37.82 11.29
C VAL A 440 -7.31 37.68 10.40
N ASP A 441 -8.39 37.17 10.97
CA ASP A 441 -9.71 37.21 10.33
C ASP A 441 -10.32 38.63 10.37
N GLU A 442 -11.55 38.78 9.85
CA GLU A 442 -12.30 40.06 9.87
C GLU A 442 -12.55 40.60 11.29
N SER A 443 -12.43 39.75 12.32
CA SER A 443 -12.61 40.08 13.74
C SER A 443 -11.30 40.42 14.47
N GLY A 444 -10.15 40.23 13.81
CA GLY A 444 -8.82 40.43 14.38
C GLY A 444 -8.23 39.20 15.09
N ALA A 445 -8.86 38.03 14.97
CA ALA A 445 -8.42 36.79 15.61
C ALA A 445 -7.37 36.06 14.73
N CYS A 446 -6.32 35.53 15.37
CA CYS A 446 -5.24 34.83 14.67
C CYS A 446 -5.72 33.47 14.12
N LEU A 447 -5.63 33.29 12.80
CA LEU A 447 -6.05 32.07 12.11
C LEU A 447 -4.88 31.08 11.97
N PRO A 448 -4.92 29.91 12.63
CA PRO A 448 -3.89 28.90 12.44
C PRO A 448 -4.02 28.17 11.10
N PHE A 449 -2.89 27.88 10.47
CA PHE A 449 -2.82 26.91 9.38
C PHE A 449 -2.95 25.47 9.93
N PRO A 450 -3.52 24.53 9.15
CA PRO A 450 -3.78 23.16 9.61
C PRO A 450 -2.53 22.27 9.66
N PHE A 451 -1.33 22.86 9.65
CA PHE A 451 -0.07 22.14 9.68
C PHE A 451 1.00 22.95 10.41
N VAL A 452 2.04 22.27 10.89
CA VAL A 452 3.30 22.89 11.30
C VAL A 452 4.43 22.19 10.56
N PHE A 453 5.31 22.98 9.93
CA PHE A 453 6.53 22.51 9.30
C PHE A 453 7.73 23.15 9.99
N ASP A 454 8.46 22.37 10.80
CA ASP A 454 9.70 22.78 11.45
C ASP A 454 10.87 22.36 10.58
N ARG A 455 11.52 23.36 9.98
CA ARG A 455 12.60 23.19 9.01
C ARG A 455 13.90 22.73 9.68
N ASP A 456 14.21 23.29 10.85
CA ASP A 456 15.41 22.92 11.62
C ASP A 456 15.34 21.45 12.08
N ARG A 457 14.12 20.98 12.35
CA ARG A 457 13.84 19.61 12.81
C ARG A 457 13.42 18.66 11.68
N ASN A 458 13.27 19.17 10.47
CA ASN A 458 12.85 18.40 9.30
C ASN A 458 11.57 17.57 9.56
N LEU A 459 10.54 18.22 10.11
CA LEU A 459 9.30 17.60 10.56
C LEU A 459 8.08 18.39 10.10
N LEU A 460 7.16 17.72 9.42
CA LEU A 460 5.83 18.20 9.06
C LEU A 460 4.76 17.44 9.85
N ILE A 461 3.89 18.15 10.55
CA ILE A 461 2.69 17.59 11.16
C ILE A 461 1.47 18.27 10.54
N TYR A 462 0.52 17.48 10.03
CA TYR A 462 -0.71 17.98 9.42
C TYR A 462 -1.95 17.47 10.19
N ALA A 463 -2.86 18.39 10.53
CA ALA A 463 -4.08 18.12 11.28
C ALA A 463 -5.30 17.99 10.35
N PHE A 464 -6.06 16.90 10.50
CA PHE A 464 -7.26 16.60 9.70
C PHE A 464 -8.53 16.45 10.56
N ASN A 465 -9.65 17.00 10.09
CA ASN A 465 -10.96 16.92 10.70
C ASN A 465 -11.78 15.73 10.19
N SER A 466 -11.46 14.55 10.71
CA SER A 466 -12.24 13.33 10.46
C SER A 466 -13.67 13.35 11.03
N ALA A 467 -13.96 14.27 11.96
CA ALA A 467 -15.25 14.40 12.65
C ALA A 467 -16.22 15.39 11.96
N SER A 468 -15.92 15.79 10.72
CA SER A 468 -16.68 16.80 9.97
C SER A 468 -18.18 16.50 9.82
N VAL A 469 -18.55 15.22 9.77
CA VAL A 469 -19.95 14.76 9.58
C VAL A 469 -20.51 13.96 10.76
N SER A 470 -19.75 13.80 11.84
CA SER A 470 -20.14 13.08 13.05
C SER A 470 -21.40 13.68 13.71
N GLY A 471 -22.25 12.88 14.32
CA GLY A 471 -23.51 13.34 14.91
C GLY A 471 -24.44 14.07 13.92
N SER A 472 -24.46 13.64 12.66
CA SER A 472 -25.39 14.13 11.63
C SER A 472 -26.70 13.33 11.66
N HIS A 473 -27.69 13.78 10.89
CA HIS A 473 -28.98 13.11 10.77
C HIS A 473 -29.24 12.73 9.31
N ILE A 474 -29.85 11.56 9.10
CA ILE A 474 -30.36 11.17 7.79
C ILE A 474 -31.50 12.13 7.41
N GLU A 475 -31.41 12.73 6.23
CA GLU A 475 -32.47 13.59 5.71
C GLU A 475 -33.73 12.77 5.39
N ILE A 476 -34.88 13.30 5.79
CA ILE A 476 -36.20 12.71 5.51
C ILE A 476 -36.98 13.64 4.59
N ASP A 477 -37.76 13.07 3.68
CA ASP A 477 -38.58 13.83 2.74
C ASP A 477 -39.69 14.62 3.45
N ALA A 478 -40.25 15.60 2.73
CA ALA A 478 -41.25 16.52 3.27
C ALA A 478 -42.53 15.81 3.74
N ASN A 479 -42.95 14.71 3.09
CA ASN A 479 -44.16 13.99 3.47
C ASN A 479 -43.93 13.22 4.77
N THR A 480 -42.79 12.53 4.88
CA THR A 480 -42.40 11.82 6.11
C THR A 480 -42.27 12.78 7.29
N ARG A 481 -41.66 13.96 7.07
CA ARG A 481 -41.56 15.02 8.09
C ARG A 481 -42.93 15.48 8.57
N ALA A 482 -43.84 15.81 7.64
CA ALA A 482 -45.20 16.23 7.97
C ALA A 482 -45.98 15.14 8.73
N ALA A 483 -45.78 13.87 8.38
CA ALA A 483 -46.39 12.74 9.09
C ALA A 483 -45.87 12.63 10.53
N VAL A 484 -44.57 12.77 10.74
CA VAL A 484 -43.96 12.75 12.08
C VAL A 484 -44.47 13.91 12.95
N GLU A 485 -44.56 15.13 12.40
CA GLU A 485 -45.12 16.29 13.10
C GLU A 485 -46.60 16.11 13.44
N SER A 486 -47.37 15.50 12.53
CA SER A 486 -48.77 15.16 12.75
C SER A 486 -48.92 14.14 13.90
N LEU A 487 -48.11 13.07 13.90
CA LEU A 487 -48.10 12.08 14.98
C LEU A 487 -47.71 12.69 16.34
N ARG A 488 -46.75 13.62 16.34
CA ARG A 488 -46.28 14.32 17.55
C ARG A 488 -47.34 15.25 18.14
N SER A 489 -48.13 15.90 17.29
CA SER A 489 -49.20 16.83 17.69
C SER A 489 -50.56 16.14 17.92
N ALA A 490 -50.72 14.89 17.49
CA ALA A 490 -51.97 14.15 17.61
C ALA A 490 -52.40 13.95 19.07
N ARG A 491 -53.67 14.29 19.35
CA ARG A 491 -54.33 13.91 20.61
C ARG A 491 -54.88 12.49 20.48
N SER A 492 -54.16 11.52 21.03
CA SER A 492 -54.51 10.09 20.99
C SER A 492 -54.35 9.43 22.36
N LYS A 493 -55.14 8.38 22.62
CA LYS A 493 -54.97 7.51 23.79
C LYS A 493 -53.64 6.72 23.75
N TYR A 494 -53.03 6.58 22.57
CA TYR A 494 -51.75 5.92 22.33
C TYR A 494 -50.55 6.88 22.29
N LYS A 495 -50.70 8.11 22.80
CA LYS A 495 -49.65 9.14 22.70
C LYS A 495 -48.29 8.67 23.21
N LYS A 496 -48.24 7.91 24.31
CA LYS A 496 -47.00 7.36 24.86
C LYS A 496 -46.32 6.35 23.93
N ASP A 497 -47.11 5.54 23.22
CA ASP A 497 -46.59 4.54 22.27
C ASP A 497 -46.05 5.25 21.03
N PHE A 498 -46.75 6.28 20.53
CA PHE A 498 -46.24 7.14 19.46
C PHE A 498 -44.96 7.88 19.87
N GLU A 499 -44.89 8.44 21.08
CA GLU A 499 -43.67 9.07 21.60
C GLU A 499 -42.50 8.07 21.68
N ALA A 500 -42.76 6.81 22.07
CA ALA A 500 -41.73 5.77 22.10
C ALA A 500 -41.23 5.39 20.69
N VAL A 501 -42.13 5.21 19.74
CA VAL A 501 -41.78 4.90 18.34
C VAL A 501 -41.06 6.06 17.68
N LEU A 502 -41.54 7.29 17.87
CA LEU A 502 -40.88 8.49 17.34
C LEU A 502 -39.48 8.66 17.93
N LYS A 503 -39.31 8.41 19.23
CA LYS A 503 -37.99 8.45 19.87
C LYS A 503 -37.05 7.38 19.31
N ALA A 504 -37.55 6.17 19.03
CA ALA A 504 -36.77 5.11 18.40
C ALA A 504 -36.40 5.49 16.95
N TYR A 505 -37.35 6.02 16.17
CA TYR A 505 -37.14 6.48 14.81
C TYR A 505 -36.11 7.63 14.74
N GLU A 506 -36.21 8.62 15.63
CA GLU A 506 -35.23 9.71 15.73
C GLU A 506 -33.85 9.19 16.14
N GLY A 507 -33.80 8.16 16.99
CA GLY A 507 -32.56 7.44 17.29
C GLY A 507 -31.94 6.79 16.06
N GLU A 508 -32.74 6.21 15.16
CA GLU A 508 -32.27 5.60 13.92
C GLU A 508 -31.80 6.62 12.86
N LEU A 509 -32.38 7.82 12.86
CA LEU A 509 -31.97 8.93 11.99
C LEU A 509 -30.65 9.55 12.44
N SER A 510 -30.33 9.50 13.73
CA SER A 510 -29.06 10.00 14.26
C SER A 510 -27.93 9.06 13.90
N ILE A 511 -26.99 9.55 13.10
CA ILE A 511 -25.83 8.78 12.63
C ILE A 511 -24.53 9.47 13.05
N ASP A 512 -23.49 8.66 13.23
CA ASP A 512 -22.17 9.17 13.64
C ASP A 512 -21.07 8.78 12.64
N PRO A 513 -21.18 9.18 11.36
CA PRO A 513 -20.18 8.85 10.36
C PRO A 513 -18.90 9.67 10.58
N ALA A 514 -17.78 9.11 10.13
CA ALA A 514 -16.52 9.83 9.99
C ALA A 514 -16.22 10.10 8.50
N ARG A 515 -15.66 11.26 8.19
CA ARG A 515 -15.27 11.64 6.82
C ARG A 515 -14.36 12.85 6.83
N ILE A 516 -13.31 12.80 6.01
CA ILE A 516 -12.52 13.98 5.68
C ILE A 516 -13.23 14.69 4.51
N GLN A 517 -13.63 15.94 4.70
CA GLN A 517 -14.45 16.64 3.71
C GLN A 517 -13.67 16.93 2.42
N PRO A 518 -14.31 16.92 1.23
CA PRO A 518 -13.63 17.24 -0.02
C PRO A 518 -12.94 18.61 0.00
N GLY A 519 -13.51 19.58 0.71
CA GLY A 519 -12.89 20.89 0.86
C GLY A 519 -11.61 20.89 1.69
N GLU A 520 -11.56 20.06 2.74
CA GLU A 520 -10.34 19.89 3.53
C GLU A 520 -9.24 19.19 2.73
N LEU A 521 -9.60 18.19 1.93
CA LEU A 521 -8.67 17.55 0.99
C LEU A 521 -8.17 18.55 -0.07
N GLY A 522 -9.06 19.40 -0.59
CA GLY A 522 -8.68 20.48 -1.51
C GLY A 522 -7.64 21.43 -0.90
N LEU A 523 -7.86 21.85 0.35
CA LEU A 523 -6.92 22.67 1.11
C LEU A 523 -5.58 21.96 1.29
N PHE A 524 -5.60 20.70 1.73
CA PHE A 524 -4.41 19.87 1.92
C PHE A 524 -3.56 19.79 0.65
N HIS A 525 -4.17 19.49 -0.51
CA HIS A 525 -3.44 19.45 -1.77
C HIS A 525 -2.83 20.82 -2.13
N GLY A 526 -3.58 21.90 -1.95
CA GLY A 526 -3.08 23.26 -2.19
C GLY A 526 -1.87 23.60 -1.32
N ILE A 527 -1.95 23.31 -0.02
CA ILE A 527 -0.86 23.54 0.94
C ILE A 527 0.37 22.70 0.58
N MET A 528 0.20 21.39 0.34
CA MET A 528 1.32 20.51 0.00
C MET A 528 2.00 20.89 -1.32
N ASN A 529 1.25 21.44 -2.28
CA ASN A 529 1.82 21.94 -3.53
C ASN A 529 2.61 23.24 -3.32
N MET A 530 2.11 24.16 -2.48
CA MET A 530 2.86 25.36 -2.11
C MET A 530 4.14 25.00 -1.36
N LEU A 531 4.05 24.17 -0.32
CA LEU A 531 5.23 23.74 0.45
C LEU A 531 6.27 23.06 -0.45
N ARG A 532 5.86 22.22 -1.41
CA ARG A 532 6.79 21.65 -2.40
C ARG A 532 7.49 22.72 -3.23
N GLY A 533 6.77 23.76 -3.64
CA GLY A 533 7.34 24.88 -4.39
C GLY A 533 8.34 25.72 -3.58
N PHE A 534 8.09 25.92 -2.28
CA PHE A 534 8.94 26.76 -1.42
C PHE A 534 10.10 26.01 -0.76
N ALA A 535 9.87 24.80 -0.24
CA ALA A 535 10.86 24.03 0.53
C ALA A 535 11.63 22.99 -0.29
N GLY A 536 11.11 22.57 -1.46
CA GLY A 536 11.77 21.60 -2.34
C GLY A 536 12.24 20.35 -1.59
N ASP A 537 13.56 20.10 -1.62
CA ASP A 537 14.21 18.95 -1.01
C ASP A 537 14.06 18.88 0.51
N GLU A 538 13.95 20.02 1.20
CA GLU A 538 13.73 20.05 2.66
C GLU A 538 12.42 19.34 3.03
N LEU A 539 11.35 19.61 2.28
CA LEU A 539 10.07 18.94 2.50
C LEU A 539 10.13 17.45 2.15
N GLU A 540 10.88 17.08 1.12
CA GLU A 540 11.08 15.69 0.73
C GLU A 540 11.88 14.92 1.79
N ASP A 541 12.85 15.53 2.46
CA ASP A 541 13.57 14.84 3.52
C ASP A 541 12.80 14.77 4.85
N ALA A 542 11.76 15.59 5.02
CA ALA A 542 11.01 15.69 6.27
C ALA A 542 10.23 14.44 6.67
N LEU A 543 10.21 14.16 7.99
CA LEU A 543 9.22 13.25 8.58
C LEU A 543 7.84 13.91 8.45
N LYS A 544 6.87 13.21 7.88
CA LYS A 544 5.51 13.70 7.62
C LYS A 544 4.50 12.91 8.43
N VAL A 545 3.78 13.57 9.32
CA VAL A 545 2.85 12.98 10.28
C VAL A 545 1.45 13.53 10.04
N ALA A 546 0.48 12.66 9.77
CA ALA A 546 -0.93 13.01 9.70
C ALA A 546 -1.59 12.75 11.05
N VAL A 547 -2.40 13.69 11.52
CA VAL A 547 -3.14 13.60 12.78
C VAL A 547 -4.63 13.69 12.49
N LEU A 548 -5.40 12.73 12.98
CA LEU A 548 -6.86 12.73 12.91
C LEU A 548 -7.45 12.01 14.13
N HIS A 549 -8.77 11.94 14.26
CA HIS A 549 -9.39 11.24 15.38
C HIS A 549 -9.80 9.81 15.04
N HIS A 550 -10.52 9.60 13.93
CA HIS A 550 -11.03 8.27 13.57
C HIS A 550 -9.94 7.41 12.93
N HIS A 551 -9.96 6.11 13.22
CA HIS A 551 -9.00 5.14 12.66
C HIS A 551 -9.24 4.93 11.16
N VAL A 552 -8.16 4.86 10.38
CA VAL A 552 -8.22 4.69 8.91
C VAL A 552 -8.07 3.24 8.46
N VAL A 553 -7.70 2.36 9.39
CA VAL A 553 -7.59 0.91 9.19
C VAL A 553 -8.61 0.19 10.09
N PRO A 554 -9.11 -0.98 9.68
CA PRO A 554 -9.88 -1.85 10.57
C PRO A 554 -9.05 -2.27 11.79
N LEU A 555 -9.63 -2.19 12.98
CA LEU A 555 -8.99 -2.61 14.23
C LEU A 555 -9.51 -3.99 14.65
N PRO A 556 -8.71 -4.81 15.36
CA PRO A 556 -9.10 -6.17 15.78
C PRO A 556 -10.04 -6.15 17.00
N ILE A 557 -11.16 -5.43 16.88
CA ILE A 557 -12.18 -5.26 17.91
C ILE A 557 -13.54 -5.56 17.29
N GLU A 558 -14.31 -6.44 17.92
CA GLU A 558 -15.68 -6.74 17.47
C GLU A 558 -16.64 -5.66 17.96
N GLU A 559 -17.12 -4.80 17.05
CA GLU A 559 -18.17 -3.82 17.34
C GLU A 559 -19.19 -3.76 16.20
N VAL A 560 -20.48 -3.90 16.53
CA VAL A 560 -21.57 -3.82 15.56
C VAL A 560 -22.04 -2.37 15.44
N LYS A 561 -21.43 -1.60 14.54
CA LYS A 561 -21.80 -0.21 14.20
C LYS A 561 -22.09 -0.05 12.71
N LYS A 562 -22.92 0.96 12.36
CA LYS A 562 -23.26 1.30 10.96
C LYS A 562 -22.04 1.79 10.16
N PHE A 563 -21.07 2.43 10.83
CA PHE A 563 -19.82 2.92 10.24
C PHE A 563 -18.66 2.59 11.19
N ASP A 564 -17.60 1.98 10.67
CA ASP A 564 -16.42 1.62 11.46
C ASP A 564 -15.23 2.53 11.14
N VAL A 565 -14.77 2.55 9.89
CA VAL A 565 -13.75 3.50 9.38
C VAL A 565 -14.41 4.73 8.72
N PRO A 566 -13.68 5.84 8.51
CA PRO A 566 -14.16 6.95 7.69
C PRO A 566 -14.71 6.48 6.34
N THR A 567 -15.82 7.07 5.92
CA THR A 567 -16.51 6.73 4.66
C THR A 567 -15.64 6.91 3.41
N ASN A 568 -14.54 7.66 3.51
CA ASN A 568 -13.53 7.84 2.48
C ASN A 568 -12.11 7.40 2.90
N ALA A 569 -11.97 6.51 3.89
CA ALA A 569 -10.67 6.10 4.44
C ALA A 569 -9.69 5.59 3.38
N GLY A 570 -10.12 4.71 2.48
CA GLY A 570 -9.25 4.18 1.42
C GLY A 570 -8.70 5.27 0.47
N ARG A 571 -9.55 6.22 0.07
CA ARG A 571 -9.13 7.38 -0.72
C ARG A 571 -8.16 8.27 0.06
N PHE A 572 -8.46 8.53 1.33
CA PHE A 572 -7.66 9.40 2.17
C PHE A 572 -6.26 8.82 2.44
N VAL A 573 -6.17 7.53 2.78
CA VAL A 573 -4.88 6.84 2.97
C VAL A 573 -4.05 6.91 1.69
N LYS A 574 -4.68 6.68 0.52
CA LYS A 574 -4.01 6.83 -0.78
C LYS A 574 -3.45 8.24 -0.99
N GLU A 575 -4.23 9.28 -0.72
CA GLU A 575 -3.78 10.68 -0.86
C GLU A 575 -2.62 11.01 0.09
N LEU A 576 -2.62 10.46 1.31
CA LEU A 576 -1.48 10.55 2.24
C LEU A 576 -0.24 9.82 1.70
N THR A 577 -0.40 8.64 1.11
CA THR A 577 0.70 7.87 0.51
C THR A 577 1.31 8.61 -0.67
N GLU A 578 0.49 9.17 -1.56
CA GLU A 578 0.93 9.97 -2.71
C GLU A 578 1.63 11.27 -2.27
N ALA A 579 1.29 11.81 -1.10
CA ALA A 579 1.96 12.95 -0.48
C ALA A 579 3.17 12.57 0.39
N ALA A 580 3.61 11.29 0.35
CA ALA A 580 4.73 10.75 1.11
C ALA A 580 4.61 10.93 2.64
N PHE A 581 3.39 10.85 3.17
CA PHE A 581 3.19 10.77 4.62
C PHE A 581 3.71 9.43 5.16
N HIS A 582 4.34 9.49 6.33
CA HIS A 582 5.04 8.35 6.91
C HIS A 582 4.28 7.77 8.11
N MET A 583 3.57 8.64 8.85
CA MET A 583 2.89 8.28 10.08
C MET A 583 1.46 8.83 10.10
N ILE A 584 0.55 8.08 10.70
CA ILE A 584 -0.83 8.47 10.98
C ILE A 584 -1.09 8.27 12.47
N LEU A 585 -1.40 9.33 13.20
CA LEU A 585 -1.76 9.30 14.61
C LEU A 585 -3.28 9.48 14.75
N HIS A 586 -3.96 8.55 15.44
CA HIS A 586 -5.42 8.64 15.65
C HIS A 586 -5.89 8.16 17.03
N GLY A 587 -7.19 8.31 17.32
CA GLY A 587 -7.88 7.89 18.55
C GLY A 587 -9.10 7.01 18.31
N HIS A 588 -10.20 7.30 19.03
CA HIS A 588 -11.58 6.80 18.89
C HIS A 588 -11.90 5.44 19.54
N LYS A 589 -11.11 4.39 19.26
CA LYS A 589 -11.40 3.03 19.75
C LYS A 589 -10.59 2.61 20.98
N HIS A 590 -9.71 3.50 21.47
CA HIS A 590 -8.90 3.31 22.67
C HIS A 590 -8.06 2.01 22.65
N TYR A 591 -7.52 1.66 21.49
CA TYR A 591 -6.75 0.44 21.28
C TYR A 591 -5.28 0.80 21.00
N PRO A 592 -4.45 0.94 22.04
CA PRO A 592 -3.09 1.45 21.91
C PRO A 592 -2.13 0.38 21.36
N GLU A 593 -2.15 0.20 20.04
CA GLU A 593 -1.19 -0.63 19.31
C GLU A 593 -0.79 0.05 17.99
N PRO A 594 0.44 -0.19 17.51
CA PRO A 594 0.86 0.21 16.17
C PRO A 594 0.29 -0.75 15.11
N PHE A 595 -0.06 -0.18 13.96
CA PHE A 595 -0.56 -0.85 12.78
C PHE A 595 0.16 -0.36 11.52
N SER A 596 -0.06 -1.06 10.42
CA SER A 596 0.38 -0.64 9.09
C SER A 596 -0.84 -0.21 8.28
N SER A 597 -0.74 0.89 7.53
CA SER A 597 -1.86 1.39 6.71
C SER A 597 -2.19 0.49 5.51
N GLY A 598 -1.35 -0.51 5.20
CA GLY A 598 -1.61 -1.64 4.30
C GLY A 598 -2.63 -1.39 3.18
N THR A 599 -2.36 -0.45 2.29
CA THR A 599 -3.08 -0.32 1.01
C THR A 599 -2.12 -0.71 -0.09
N SER A 600 -2.57 -1.54 -1.02
CA SER A 600 -1.61 -2.29 -1.83
C SER A 600 -1.00 -1.58 -3.05
N LEU A 601 -0.81 -0.29 -2.91
CA LEU A 601 -0.13 0.52 -3.91
C LEU A 601 1.33 0.67 -3.50
N ASN A 602 2.16 -0.30 -3.90
CA ASN A 602 3.61 -0.40 -3.62
C ASN A 602 3.93 -0.69 -2.14
N ASP A 603 5.14 -1.18 -1.83
CA ASP A 603 5.65 -1.53 -0.49
C ASP A 603 5.71 -0.35 0.53
N GLN A 604 4.81 0.65 0.43
CA GLN A 604 4.81 1.93 1.13
C GLN A 604 3.74 1.99 2.23
N ALA A 605 3.82 1.08 3.19
CA ALA A 605 3.01 1.13 4.39
C ALA A 605 3.34 2.35 5.28
N GLN A 606 2.35 3.16 5.65
CA GLN A 606 2.51 4.13 6.73
C GLN A 606 2.40 3.43 8.08
N LEU A 607 3.14 3.93 9.07
CA LEU A 607 2.94 3.58 10.46
C LEU A 607 1.65 4.25 10.96
N VAL A 608 0.67 3.45 11.37
CA VAL A 608 -0.55 3.93 12.00
C VAL A 608 -0.43 3.70 13.50
N LEU A 609 -0.40 4.75 14.30
CA LEU A 609 -0.35 4.65 15.76
C LEU A 609 -1.75 4.97 16.32
N SER A 610 -2.44 3.91 16.74
CA SER A 610 -3.75 4.02 17.38
C SER A 610 -3.57 4.42 18.84
N GLY A 611 -4.22 5.50 19.27
CA GLY A 611 -4.14 6.04 20.60
C GLY A 611 -4.87 5.21 21.66
N GLY A 612 -4.45 5.38 22.91
CA GLY A 612 -5.16 4.90 24.08
C GLY A 612 -6.31 5.82 24.47
N THR A 613 -6.54 5.94 25.78
CA THR A 613 -7.47 6.93 26.33
C THR A 613 -6.96 7.41 27.68
N ILE A 614 -7.33 8.64 28.06
CA ILE A 614 -7.08 9.17 29.40
C ILE A 614 -8.35 9.01 30.26
N GLY A 615 -9.43 9.71 29.91
CA GLY A 615 -10.69 9.73 30.66
C GLY A 615 -11.83 8.88 30.09
N GLY A 616 -11.59 8.15 29.00
CA GLY A 616 -12.55 7.28 28.33
C GLY A 616 -12.55 5.85 28.88
N GLY A 617 -13.45 5.01 28.33
CA GLY A 617 -13.49 3.58 28.65
C GLY A 617 -12.46 2.78 27.89
N GLU A 618 -11.66 1.96 28.56
CA GLU A 618 -10.63 1.17 27.91
C GLU A 618 -11.22 0.15 26.94
N ALA A 619 -10.52 -0.09 25.82
CA ALA A 619 -10.82 -1.25 24.99
C ALA A 619 -10.62 -2.54 25.78
N THR A 620 -11.34 -3.60 25.42
CA THR A 620 -11.27 -4.89 26.10
C THR A 620 -9.82 -5.40 26.19
N GLY A 621 -9.33 -5.59 27.42
CA GLY A 621 -7.97 -6.07 27.67
C GLY A 621 -6.85 -5.03 27.53
N LYS A 622 -7.18 -3.74 27.44
CA LYS A 622 -6.21 -2.62 27.36
C LYS A 622 -6.30 -1.72 28.61
N SER A 623 -5.29 -0.87 28.78
CA SER A 623 -5.19 0.09 29.89
C SER A 623 -5.19 1.53 29.39
N ALA A 624 -5.68 2.45 30.22
CA ALA A 624 -5.56 3.89 29.97
C ALA A 624 -4.08 4.31 29.92
N GLY A 625 -3.74 5.26 29.05
CA GLY A 625 -2.35 5.60 28.78
C GLY A 625 -2.16 6.45 27.53
N PHE A 626 -0.89 6.77 27.23
CA PHE A 626 -0.49 7.62 26.12
C PHE A 626 0.84 7.19 25.52
N TYR A 627 1.18 7.74 24.36
CA TYR A 627 2.45 7.44 23.67
C TYR A 627 3.48 8.55 23.84
N VAL A 628 4.73 8.15 24.05
CA VAL A 628 5.92 8.97 23.79
C VAL A 628 6.58 8.42 22.54
N VAL A 629 6.73 9.26 21.52
CA VAL A 629 7.27 8.90 20.21
C VAL A 629 8.58 9.66 20.00
N ASP A 630 9.69 8.94 19.93
CA ASP A 630 11.01 9.50 19.67
C ASP A 630 11.39 9.28 18.19
N TYR A 631 11.72 10.35 17.48
CA TYR A 631 12.23 10.33 16.12
C TYR A 631 13.71 10.71 16.10
N ASP A 632 14.59 9.76 15.75
CA ASP A 632 16.00 10.03 15.48
C ASP A 632 16.17 10.49 14.03
N ILE A 633 16.56 11.75 13.84
CA ILE A 633 16.68 12.39 12.53
C ILE A 633 17.78 11.71 11.69
N SER A 634 18.94 11.42 12.29
CA SER A 634 20.06 10.79 11.59
C SER A 634 19.80 9.33 11.23
N ALA A 635 19.14 8.58 12.12
CA ALA A 635 18.80 7.17 11.88
C ALA A 635 17.49 7.01 11.10
N ARG A 636 16.72 8.09 10.94
CA ARG A 636 15.32 8.10 10.49
C ARG A 636 14.49 7.04 11.21
N LEU A 637 14.70 6.87 12.50
CA LEU A 637 14.06 5.82 13.29
C LEU A 637 12.98 6.42 14.17
N VAL A 638 11.77 5.89 14.09
CA VAL A 638 10.65 6.23 14.98
C VAL A 638 10.49 5.12 16.01
N GLU A 639 10.58 5.47 17.28
CA GLU A 639 10.36 4.56 18.42
C GLU A 639 9.17 5.04 19.23
N ALA A 640 8.15 4.20 19.38
CA ALA A 640 6.96 4.50 20.17
C ALA A 640 6.98 3.73 21.49
N SER A 641 6.77 4.44 22.59
CA SER A 641 6.67 3.86 23.94
C SER A 641 5.31 4.20 24.54
N PHE A 642 4.53 3.17 24.91
CA PHE A 642 3.24 3.36 25.55
C PHE A 642 3.40 3.42 27.08
N VAL A 643 3.01 4.55 27.66
CA VAL A 643 3.05 4.82 29.10
C VAL A 643 1.65 4.57 29.67
N VAL A 644 1.54 3.61 30.60
CA VAL A 644 0.27 3.24 31.23
C VAL A 644 -0.02 4.17 32.40
N LEU A 645 -1.26 4.66 32.53
CA LEU A 645 -1.73 5.45 33.67
C LEU A 645 -2.08 4.56 34.87
N GLU A 646 -1.11 3.83 35.40
CA GLU A 646 -1.34 2.88 36.49
C GLU A 646 -1.91 3.57 37.76
N PRO A 647 -2.95 3.00 38.42
CA PRO A 647 -3.54 3.57 39.64
C PRO A 647 -2.59 3.73 40.84
N GLN A 648 -1.51 2.95 40.86
CA GLN A 648 -0.53 2.92 41.94
C GLN A 648 0.86 2.74 41.35
N GLY A 649 1.82 3.57 41.74
CA GLY A 649 3.20 3.46 41.27
C GLY A 649 3.93 4.80 41.39
N ASN A 650 5.27 4.75 41.45
CA ASN A 650 6.08 5.97 41.36
C ASN A 650 6.05 6.46 39.89
N PRO A 651 5.67 7.72 39.61
CA PRO A 651 5.55 8.21 38.23
C PRO A 651 6.82 8.04 37.39
N LYS A 652 8.00 8.20 38.00
CA LYS A 652 9.28 7.97 37.32
C LYS A 652 9.46 6.51 36.90
N SER A 653 9.11 5.57 37.79
CA SER A 653 9.17 4.14 37.47
C SER A 653 8.17 3.75 36.38
N ILE A 654 7.01 4.40 36.33
CA ILE A 654 6.00 4.18 35.28
C ILE A 654 6.56 4.59 33.91
N VAL A 655 7.25 5.72 33.82
CA VAL A 655 7.93 6.16 32.59
C VAL A 655 9.04 5.19 32.18
N GLU A 656 9.88 4.76 33.13
CA GLU A 656 10.99 3.82 32.86
C GLU A 656 10.50 2.45 32.38
N ASN A 657 9.34 2.00 32.85
CA ASN A 657 8.71 0.73 32.50
C ASN A 657 7.74 0.81 31.31
N ALA A 658 7.72 1.94 30.58
CA ALA A 658 6.85 2.10 29.42
C ALA A 658 7.04 0.96 28.41
N ARG A 659 5.93 0.45 27.87
CA ARG A 659 5.95 -0.63 26.88
C ARG A 659 6.51 -0.10 25.57
N ARG A 660 7.74 -0.49 25.24
CA ARG A 660 8.40 -0.10 23.99
C ARG A 660 7.91 -0.95 22.81
N HIS A 661 7.59 -0.29 21.70
CA HIS A 661 7.34 -0.94 20.43
C HIS A 661 8.62 -0.96 19.59
N PRO A 662 8.78 -1.92 18.66
CA PRO A 662 9.92 -1.96 17.76
C PRO A 662 10.05 -0.66 16.97
N GLY A 663 11.27 -0.14 16.86
CA GLY A 663 11.53 1.05 16.07
C GLY A 663 11.30 0.82 14.58
N ILE A 664 10.70 1.79 13.90
CA ILE A 664 10.38 1.74 12.47
C ILE A 664 11.25 2.74 11.73
N VAL A 665 11.99 2.26 10.72
CA VAL A 665 12.82 3.12 9.88
C VAL A 665 11.95 3.80 8.84
N VAL A 666 12.02 5.13 8.79
CA VAL A 666 11.27 5.98 7.89
C VAL A 666 12.11 6.20 6.61
N PRO A 667 11.63 5.80 5.42
CA PRO A 667 12.36 6.01 4.16
C PRO A 667 12.45 7.50 3.81
N ARG A 668 13.47 7.93 3.04
CA ARG A 668 13.54 9.29 2.45
C ARG A 668 12.50 9.42 1.34
N SER A 669 11.88 10.59 1.16
CA SER A 669 10.92 10.78 0.06
C SER A 669 11.55 10.67 -1.34
N GLY A 670 12.90 10.74 -1.43
CA GLY A 670 13.69 10.39 -2.63
C GLY A 670 14.39 9.02 -2.59
N GLY A 671 14.35 8.31 -1.45
CA GLY A 671 14.81 6.92 -1.29
C GLY A 671 13.69 5.91 -1.57
N PHE A 672 12.48 6.39 -1.88
CA PHE A 672 11.58 5.66 -2.73
C PHE A 672 12.25 5.58 -4.09
N ASP A 673 12.74 4.39 -4.38
CA ASP A 673 13.36 4.07 -5.64
C ASP A 673 12.51 4.56 -6.83
N ARG A 674 12.87 5.72 -7.39
CA ARG A 674 12.32 6.21 -8.66
C ARG A 674 12.94 5.46 -9.85
N SER A 675 13.90 4.55 -9.60
CA SER A 675 14.63 3.76 -10.59
C SER A 675 14.11 2.31 -10.71
N VAL A 676 13.52 1.73 -9.65
CA VAL A 676 12.47 0.70 -9.76
C VAL A 676 11.19 1.44 -10.13
N ARG A 677 11.10 1.77 -11.41
CA ARG A 677 9.80 1.76 -12.06
C ARG A 677 9.20 0.36 -11.83
N GLY A 678 8.39 0.23 -10.78
CA GLY A 678 7.13 -0.49 -10.96
C GLY A 678 6.46 0.06 -12.23
N PRO A 679 5.62 -0.74 -12.93
CA PRO A 679 5.01 -0.31 -14.19
C PRO A 679 4.54 1.13 -14.02
N ARG A 680 4.96 2.01 -14.95
CA ARG A 680 4.91 3.48 -14.84
C ARG A 680 3.67 3.88 -14.04
N SER A 681 3.73 4.79 -13.06
CA SER A 681 2.48 5.24 -12.41
C SER A 681 1.51 5.70 -13.50
N LEU A 682 0.53 4.85 -13.77
CA LEU A 682 -0.38 5.02 -14.87
C LEU A 682 -1.32 6.12 -14.41
N ASP A 683 -1.23 7.29 -15.03
CA ASP A 683 -2.23 8.33 -14.84
C ASP A 683 -3.50 7.91 -15.59
N ILE A 684 -4.21 6.93 -15.03
CA ILE A 684 -5.45 6.37 -15.60
C ILE A 684 -6.48 7.47 -15.76
N ALA A 685 -6.53 8.41 -14.81
CA ALA A 685 -7.42 9.55 -14.88
C ALA A 685 -7.10 10.43 -16.11
N LYS A 686 -5.82 10.66 -16.42
CA LYS A 686 -5.42 11.32 -17.67
C LYS A 686 -5.72 10.48 -18.90
N MET A 687 -5.41 9.19 -18.91
CA MET A 687 -5.71 8.32 -20.05
C MET A 687 -7.22 8.28 -20.33
N PHE A 688 -8.05 8.24 -19.30
CA PHE A 688 -9.51 8.33 -19.39
C PHE A 688 -9.95 9.67 -19.97
N ARG A 689 -9.44 10.79 -19.45
CA ARG A 689 -9.72 12.13 -19.99
C ARG A 689 -9.29 12.26 -21.45
N ASP A 690 -8.12 11.76 -21.80
CA ASP A 690 -7.58 11.83 -23.16
C ASP A 690 -8.42 10.98 -24.12
N SER A 691 -8.83 9.78 -23.69
CA SER A 691 -9.70 8.89 -24.46
C SER A 691 -11.09 9.50 -24.65
N GLU A 692 -11.69 10.06 -23.59
CA GLU A 692 -12.96 10.79 -23.67
C GLU A 692 -12.84 11.97 -24.66
N ASN A 693 -11.83 12.82 -24.51
CA ASN A 693 -11.59 13.96 -25.40
C ASN A 693 -11.32 13.52 -26.85
N ALA A 694 -10.67 12.38 -27.06
CA ALA A 694 -10.45 11.81 -28.38
C ALA A 694 -11.78 11.33 -28.98
N LEU A 695 -12.56 10.52 -28.26
CA LEU A 695 -13.87 10.05 -28.74
C LEU A 695 -14.81 11.20 -29.10
N MET A 696 -14.84 12.26 -28.30
CA MET A 696 -15.69 13.44 -28.56
C MET A 696 -15.30 14.18 -29.86
N ARG A 697 -14.01 14.16 -30.25
CA ARG A 697 -13.55 14.72 -31.54
C ARG A 697 -13.95 13.86 -32.74
N TYR A 698 -14.25 12.59 -32.49
CA TYR A 698 -14.50 11.58 -33.51
C TYR A 698 -15.97 11.20 -33.66
N VAL A 699 -16.89 11.92 -33.00
CA VAL A 699 -18.33 11.76 -33.23
C VAL A 699 -18.64 12.12 -34.69
N ARG A 700 -19.44 11.28 -35.34
CA ARG A 700 -19.92 11.44 -36.72
C ARG A 700 -21.42 11.63 -36.74
N GLY A 701 -21.90 12.48 -37.64
CA GLY A 701 -23.31 12.68 -37.94
C GLY A 701 -23.64 12.12 -39.32
N MET A 702 -24.80 11.49 -39.48
CA MET A 702 -25.28 10.99 -40.78
C MET A 702 -26.77 11.29 -40.94
N GLU A 703 -27.18 11.83 -42.09
CA GLU A 703 -28.60 12.00 -42.42
C GLU A 703 -29.22 10.63 -42.72
N SER A 704 -30.32 10.30 -42.03
CA SER A 704 -31.11 9.09 -42.28
C SER A 704 -32.33 9.41 -43.16
N ASP A 705 -32.76 8.45 -43.98
CA ASP A 705 -33.93 8.54 -44.88
C ASP A 705 -35.27 8.79 -44.14
N ARG A 706 -35.27 8.82 -42.80
CA ARG A 706 -36.45 8.97 -41.92
C ARG A 706 -36.57 10.34 -41.21
N ASP A 707 -35.97 11.41 -41.74
CA ASP A 707 -35.94 12.75 -41.11
C ASP A 707 -35.18 12.80 -39.75
N THR A 708 -34.35 11.80 -39.43
CA THR A 708 -33.52 11.76 -38.21
C THR A 708 -32.03 11.86 -38.55
N SER A 709 -31.25 12.54 -37.70
CA SER A 709 -29.79 12.59 -37.81
C SER A 709 -29.17 11.58 -36.85
N TRP A 710 -28.49 10.56 -37.38
CA TRP A 710 -27.74 9.60 -36.57
C TRP A 710 -26.44 10.21 -36.07
N ALA A 711 -26.08 9.89 -34.83
CA ALA A 711 -24.82 10.30 -34.21
C ALA A 711 -24.12 9.08 -33.57
N GLY A 712 -22.82 8.96 -33.81
CA GLY A 712 -22.04 7.89 -33.19
C GLY A 712 -20.62 7.79 -33.73
N TRP A 713 -20.08 6.57 -33.74
CA TRP A 713 -18.69 6.32 -34.12
C TRP A 713 -18.57 5.25 -35.20
N SER A 714 -17.42 5.22 -35.85
CA SER A 714 -16.98 4.21 -36.82
C SER A 714 -16.02 3.21 -36.18
N HIS A 715 -15.83 2.05 -36.83
CA HIS A 715 -14.90 1.02 -36.33
C HIS A 715 -13.45 1.53 -36.30
N GLU A 716 -13.04 2.21 -37.36
CA GLU A 716 -11.83 3.03 -37.44
C GLU A 716 -12.27 4.49 -37.33
N LEU A 717 -11.86 5.18 -36.25
CA LEU A 717 -12.43 6.48 -35.88
C LEU A 717 -12.31 7.56 -36.96
N ASP A 718 -11.35 7.44 -37.87
CA ASP A 718 -11.15 8.38 -38.97
C ASP A 718 -12.15 8.19 -40.12
N GLU A 719 -12.88 7.07 -40.20
CA GLU A 719 -13.91 6.86 -41.23
C GLU A 719 -15.12 7.78 -41.03
N ASP A 720 -15.71 8.23 -42.14
CA ASP A 720 -16.89 9.08 -42.16
C ASP A 720 -18.19 8.25 -42.27
N ARG A 721 -18.49 7.48 -41.21
CA ARG A 721 -19.72 6.68 -41.09
C ARG A 721 -20.11 6.45 -39.63
N VAL A 722 -21.36 6.11 -39.39
CA VAL A 722 -21.85 5.65 -38.08
C VAL A 722 -22.07 4.13 -38.13
N SER A 723 -21.42 3.37 -37.23
CA SER A 723 -21.60 1.91 -37.09
C SER A 723 -22.30 1.57 -35.78
N THR A 724 -23.22 0.61 -35.84
CA THR A 724 -23.93 0.09 -34.67
C THR A 724 -22.99 -0.45 -33.60
N VAL A 725 -22.03 -1.30 -33.97
CA VAL A 725 -21.10 -1.94 -33.02
C VAL A 725 -20.09 -0.93 -32.48
N ALA A 726 -19.55 -0.06 -33.34
CA ALA A 726 -18.65 1.00 -32.91
C ALA A 726 -19.33 1.98 -31.95
N THR A 727 -20.58 2.36 -32.23
CA THR A 727 -21.34 3.25 -31.34
C THR A 727 -21.58 2.61 -29.97
N ALA A 728 -21.85 1.31 -29.92
CA ALA A 728 -21.91 0.58 -28.66
C ALA A 728 -20.57 0.58 -27.89
N TYR A 729 -19.43 0.43 -28.57
CA TYR A 729 -18.11 0.59 -27.94
C TYR A 729 -17.88 2.02 -27.41
N GLY A 730 -18.30 3.04 -28.16
CA GLY A 730 -18.21 4.44 -27.73
C GLY A 730 -18.94 4.69 -26.41
N LEU A 731 -20.18 4.21 -26.30
CA LEU A 731 -20.97 4.28 -25.06
C LEU A 731 -20.32 3.53 -23.89
N ARG A 732 -19.67 2.37 -24.14
CA ARG A 732 -18.92 1.63 -23.12
C ARG A 732 -17.70 2.39 -22.64
N ILE A 733 -16.94 2.99 -23.56
CA ILE A 733 -15.76 3.80 -23.21
C ILE A 733 -16.19 5.02 -22.40
N LEU A 734 -17.22 5.76 -22.83
CA LEU A 734 -17.71 6.95 -22.10
C LEU A 734 -18.23 6.60 -20.70
N HIS A 735 -18.86 5.43 -20.53
CA HIS A 735 -19.24 4.94 -19.22
C HIS A 735 -18.01 4.67 -18.35
N MET A 736 -17.00 3.96 -18.88
CA MET A 736 -15.77 3.65 -18.17
C MET A 736 -14.97 4.90 -17.76
N THR A 737 -14.95 5.95 -18.59
CA THR A 737 -14.22 7.18 -18.30
C THR A 737 -14.97 8.13 -17.36
N GLY A 738 -16.22 7.83 -17.00
CA GLY A 738 -17.00 8.63 -16.06
C GLY A 738 -17.53 9.93 -16.65
N ALA A 739 -17.94 9.93 -17.92
CA ALA A 739 -18.42 11.09 -18.66
C ALA A 739 -19.68 11.74 -18.04
N LEU A 740 -19.50 12.60 -17.03
CA LEU A 740 -20.53 13.39 -16.35
C LEU A 740 -20.48 14.89 -16.71
N ARG A 741 -19.64 15.28 -17.68
CA ARG A 741 -19.51 16.68 -18.11
C ARG A 741 -20.69 17.08 -18.99
N GLN A 742 -21.14 18.34 -18.87
CA GLN A 742 -22.29 18.87 -19.63
C GLN A 742 -22.18 18.65 -21.15
N GLY A 743 -20.96 18.63 -21.74
CA GLY A 743 -20.76 18.42 -23.18
C GLY A 743 -20.85 16.97 -23.67
N ALA A 744 -20.56 15.97 -22.82
CA ALA A 744 -20.60 14.56 -23.21
C ALA A 744 -22.02 13.97 -23.15
N ARG A 745 -22.89 14.55 -22.31
CA ARG A 745 -24.26 14.07 -22.09
C ARG A 745 -25.11 14.10 -23.37
N GLN A 746 -25.03 15.19 -24.14
CA GLN A 746 -25.76 15.29 -25.41
C GLN A 746 -25.32 14.20 -26.40
N VAL A 747 -24.02 13.97 -26.54
CA VAL A 747 -23.49 12.91 -27.43
C VAL A 747 -23.94 11.53 -26.98
N VAL A 748 -23.99 11.27 -25.67
CA VAL A 748 -24.52 10.01 -25.13
C VAL A 748 -26.00 9.87 -25.49
N ASP A 749 -26.81 10.90 -25.25
CA ASP A 749 -28.25 10.88 -25.54
C ASP A 749 -28.51 10.66 -27.05
N ASP A 750 -27.74 11.31 -27.92
CA ASP A 750 -27.84 11.16 -29.37
C ASP A 750 -27.39 9.76 -29.83
N ALA A 751 -26.31 9.22 -29.26
CA ALA A 751 -25.82 7.88 -29.57
C ALA A 751 -26.78 6.77 -29.08
N VAL A 752 -27.36 6.93 -27.89
CA VAL A 752 -28.40 6.03 -27.36
C VAL A 752 -29.64 6.06 -28.27
N THR A 753 -30.09 7.25 -28.65
CA THR A 753 -31.21 7.42 -29.59
C THR A 753 -30.91 6.75 -30.93
N THR A 754 -29.71 6.97 -31.47
CA THR A 754 -29.25 6.35 -32.71
C THR A 754 -29.31 4.81 -32.64
N LEU A 755 -28.79 4.20 -31.57
CA LEU A 755 -28.85 2.74 -31.42
C LEU A 755 -30.29 2.23 -31.32
N LEU A 756 -31.17 2.93 -30.59
CA LEU A 756 -32.58 2.54 -30.48
C LEU A 756 -33.34 2.70 -31.81
N GLU A 757 -32.99 3.69 -32.63
CA GLU A 757 -33.57 3.87 -33.98
C GLU A 757 -33.08 2.84 -34.99
N MET A 758 -31.83 2.37 -34.85
CA MET A 758 -31.25 1.30 -35.68
C MET A 758 -31.84 -0.08 -35.39
N ARG A 759 -32.70 -0.20 -34.38
CA ARG A 759 -33.36 -1.45 -33.99
C ARG A 759 -34.26 -1.95 -35.13
N SER A 760 -34.16 -3.25 -35.44
CA SER A 760 -35.03 -3.88 -36.44
C SER A 760 -36.50 -3.80 -36.02
N THR A 761 -37.37 -3.44 -36.97
CA THR A 761 -38.82 -3.42 -36.75
C THR A 761 -39.45 -4.81 -36.81
N VAL A 762 -38.69 -5.84 -37.19
CA VAL A 762 -39.20 -7.22 -37.37
C VAL A 762 -38.99 -8.04 -36.12
N ASP A 763 -37.75 -8.17 -35.66
CA ASP A 763 -37.36 -9.04 -34.55
C ASP A 763 -36.82 -8.27 -33.34
N GLY A 764 -36.67 -6.94 -33.45
CA GLY A 764 -36.18 -6.08 -32.38
C GLY A 764 -34.66 -6.11 -32.17
N GLY A 765 -33.89 -6.84 -32.98
CA GLY A 765 -32.44 -6.94 -32.86
C GLY A 765 -31.67 -5.90 -33.69
N TRP A 766 -30.37 -6.14 -33.85
CA TRP A 766 -29.46 -5.30 -34.65
C TRP A 766 -28.64 -6.12 -35.65
N SER A 767 -28.25 -5.48 -36.75
CA SER A 767 -27.35 -6.03 -37.75
C SER A 767 -26.08 -5.17 -37.90
N ALA A 768 -25.00 -5.76 -38.41
CA ALA A 768 -23.71 -5.08 -38.57
C ALA A 768 -23.70 -4.05 -39.71
N SER A 769 -24.71 -4.07 -40.59
CA SER A 769 -24.88 -3.15 -41.72
C SER A 769 -26.28 -2.55 -41.70
N SER A 770 -26.39 -1.23 -41.80
CA SER A 770 -27.67 -0.52 -41.88
C SER A 770 -28.53 -0.96 -43.08
N GLN A 771 -27.94 -1.59 -44.09
CA GLN A 771 -28.65 -2.15 -45.25
C GLN A 771 -29.28 -3.54 -44.98
N MET A 772 -28.98 -4.17 -43.84
CA MET A 772 -29.51 -5.47 -43.44
C MET A 772 -30.54 -5.35 -42.30
N ALA A 773 -31.33 -4.27 -42.29
CA ALA A 773 -32.29 -3.97 -41.22
C ALA A 773 -33.36 -5.06 -40.98
N GLU A 774 -33.56 -5.97 -41.93
CA GLU A 774 -34.54 -7.06 -41.86
C GLU A 774 -34.01 -8.36 -41.23
N ASP A 775 -32.70 -8.53 -41.06
CA ASP A 775 -32.05 -9.76 -40.56
C ASP A 775 -31.12 -9.46 -39.37
N SER A 776 -31.62 -9.53 -38.12
CA SER A 776 -30.78 -9.28 -36.93
C SER A 776 -29.79 -10.41 -36.64
N GLN A 777 -28.66 -10.04 -36.03
CA GLN A 777 -27.54 -10.93 -35.74
C GLN A 777 -27.24 -10.94 -34.24
N LEU A 778 -26.72 -12.07 -33.74
CA LEU A 778 -26.42 -12.24 -32.32
C LEU A 778 -25.32 -11.29 -31.83
N GLU A 779 -24.23 -11.15 -32.58
CA GLU A 779 -23.06 -10.36 -32.18
C GLU A 779 -23.36 -8.87 -32.08
N PRO A 780 -23.92 -8.21 -33.12
CA PRO A 780 -24.30 -6.79 -33.04
C PRO A 780 -25.34 -6.53 -31.94
N THR A 781 -26.34 -7.41 -31.79
CA THR A 781 -27.36 -7.29 -30.74
C THR A 781 -26.73 -7.36 -29.34
N ALA A 782 -25.85 -8.33 -29.10
CA ALA A 782 -25.14 -8.44 -27.82
C ALA A 782 -24.24 -7.24 -27.55
N PHE A 783 -23.52 -6.71 -28.56
CA PHE A 783 -22.73 -5.49 -28.39
C PHE A 783 -23.59 -4.28 -28.03
N VAL A 784 -24.74 -4.09 -28.69
CA VAL A 784 -25.66 -2.99 -28.40
C VAL A 784 -26.21 -3.09 -26.97
N ILE A 785 -26.60 -4.28 -26.52
CA ILE A 785 -27.04 -4.49 -25.13
C ILE A 785 -25.95 -4.08 -24.14
N LEU A 786 -24.70 -4.52 -24.37
CA LEU A 786 -23.57 -4.14 -23.53
C LEU A 786 -23.26 -2.63 -23.58
N GLY A 787 -23.53 -1.98 -24.71
CA GLY A 787 -23.43 -0.53 -24.87
C GLY A 787 -24.50 0.23 -24.10
N LEU A 788 -25.75 -0.21 -24.19
CA LEU A 788 -26.93 0.48 -23.63
C LEU A 788 -27.14 0.24 -22.14
N ARG A 789 -26.61 -0.84 -21.55
CA ARG A 789 -26.94 -1.30 -20.18
C ARG A 789 -26.82 -0.26 -19.06
N HIS A 790 -26.00 0.78 -19.24
CA HIS A 790 -25.81 1.85 -18.25
C HIS A 790 -26.58 3.14 -18.57
N TRP A 791 -27.24 3.20 -19.73
CA TRP A 791 -27.87 4.40 -20.28
C TRP A 791 -29.38 4.26 -20.48
N VAL A 792 -29.92 3.04 -20.42
CA VAL A 792 -31.35 2.76 -20.48
C VAL A 792 -31.87 2.29 -19.12
N ASN A 793 -33.18 2.41 -18.90
CA ASN A 793 -33.81 1.89 -17.69
C ASN A 793 -33.84 0.34 -17.69
N SER A 794 -34.00 -0.26 -16.51
CA SER A 794 -34.00 -1.71 -16.35
C SER A 794 -35.10 -2.44 -17.15
N ALA A 795 -36.27 -1.83 -17.34
CA ALA A 795 -37.36 -2.45 -18.11
C ALA A 795 -36.98 -2.59 -19.58
N THR A 796 -36.40 -1.53 -20.17
CA THR A 796 -35.85 -1.57 -21.52
C THR A 796 -34.71 -2.58 -21.61
N LEU A 797 -33.78 -2.61 -20.65
CA LEU A 797 -32.68 -3.56 -20.69
C LEU A 797 -33.15 -5.03 -20.66
N ILE A 798 -34.13 -5.36 -19.82
CA ILE A 798 -34.75 -6.70 -19.75
C ILE A 798 -35.44 -7.06 -21.07
N GLU A 799 -36.15 -6.12 -21.69
CA GLU A 799 -36.78 -6.30 -23.01
C GLU A 799 -35.74 -6.65 -24.09
N LEU A 800 -34.59 -5.96 -24.08
CA LEU A 800 -33.49 -6.26 -24.98
C LEU A 800 -32.87 -7.64 -24.71
N GLY A 801 -32.78 -8.05 -23.44
CA GLY A 801 -32.39 -9.41 -23.07
C GLY A 801 -33.32 -10.47 -23.68
N GLY A 802 -34.64 -10.24 -23.62
CA GLY A 802 -35.63 -11.11 -24.26
C GLY A 802 -35.52 -11.15 -25.78
N THR A 803 -35.13 -10.05 -26.42
CA THR A 803 -34.83 -10.01 -27.85
C THR A 803 -33.65 -10.94 -28.18
N LEU A 804 -32.58 -10.87 -27.40
CA LEU A 804 -31.40 -11.72 -27.59
C LEU A 804 -31.71 -13.22 -27.38
N GLU A 805 -32.56 -13.55 -26.40
CA GLU A 805 -33.06 -14.92 -26.21
C GLU A 805 -33.85 -15.41 -27.43
N SER A 806 -34.73 -14.58 -27.98
CA SER A 806 -35.52 -14.92 -29.17
C SER A 806 -34.62 -15.25 -30.37
N LEU A 807 -33.54 -14.49 -30.56
CA LEU A 807 -32.55 -14.73 -31.62
C LEU A 807 -31.75 -16.04 -31.42
N LEU A 808 -31.66 -16.56 -30.19
CA LEU A 808 -31.06 -17.86 -29.90
C LEU A 808 -32.00 -19.04 -30.21
N GLY A 809 -33.29 -18.77 -30.44
CA GLY A 809 -34.34 -19.76 -30.74
C GLY A 809 -35.11 -20.22 -29.50
N ASP A 810 -35.92 -21.28 -29.64
CA ASP A 810 -36.77 -21.87 -28.58
C ASP A 810 -35.93 -22.51 -27.45
N GLU A 811 -36.28 -22.30 -26.19
CA GLU A 811 -35.53 -22.75 -24.99
C GLU A 811 -35.11 -24.23 -25.01
N ASP A 812 -35.93 -25.10 -25.60
CA ASP A 812 -35.69 -26.55 -25.74
C ASP A 812 -34.76 -26.91 -26.91
N ALA A 813 -34.47 -25.96 -27.80
CA ALA A 813 -33.60 -26.17 -28.95
C ALA A 813 -32.11 -26.05 -28.56
N PRO A 814 -31.22 -26.87 -29.16
CA PRO A 814 -29.78 -26.79 -28.91
C PRO A 814 -29.21 -25.41 -29.25
N ILE A 815 -28.26 -24.94 -28.45
CA ILE A 815 -27.51 -23.71 -28.72
C ILE A 815 -26.79 -23.85 -30.06
N GLN A 816 -27.22 -23.07 -31.06
CA GLN A 816 -26.71 -23.13 -32.43
C GLN A 816 -25.34 -22.44 -32.65
N PRO A 817 -24.97 -21.36 -31.94
CA PRO A 817 -23.66 -20.75 -32.07
C PRO A 817 -22.51 -21.72 -31.78
N SER A 818 -21.74 -22.09 -32.81
CA SER A 818 -20.58 -22.98 -32.64
C SER A 818 -19.30 -22.26 -32.22
N TYR A 819 -19.20 -20.94 -32.39
CA TYR A 819 -17.99 -20.16 -32.09
C TYR A 819 -17.97 -19.68 -30.64
N LEU A 820 -16.84 -19.91 -29.95
CA LEU A 820 -16.71 -19.59 -28.53
C LEU A 820 -16.73 -18.08 -28.27
N PHE A 821 -16.19 -17.27 -29.20
CA PHE A 821 -16.31 -15.81 -29.12
C PHE A 821 -17.78 -15.36 -28.99
N THR A 822 -18.66 -15.87 -29.86
CA THR A 822 -20.08 -15.48 -29.80
C THR A 822 -20.73 -15.95 -28.51
N LEU A 823 -20.45 -17.17 -28.07
CA LEU A 823 -21.00 -17.70 -26.82
C LEU A 823 -20.60 -16.82 -25.62
N CYS A 824 -19.32 -16.47 -25.49
CA CYS A 824 -18.83 -15.60 -24.43
C CYS A 824 -19.44 -14.19 -24.50
N LEU A 825 -19.59 -13.61 -25.70
CA LEU A 825 -20.21 -12.29 -25.89
C LEU A 825 -21.70 -12.28 -25.52
N VAL A 826 -22.45 -13.29 -25.98
CA VAL A 826 -23.88 -13.43 -25.69
C VAL A 826 -24.10 -13.73 -24.20
N ALA A 827 -23.26 -14.56 -23.59
CA ALA A 827 -23.30 -14.79 -22.14
C ALA A 827 -23.09 -13.48 -21.36
N GLU A 828 -22.13 -12.64 -21.75
CA GLU A 828 -21.90 -11.35 -21.09
C GLU A 828 -23.11 -10.41 -21.23
N ALA A 829 -23.77 -10.39 -22.40
CA ALA A 829 -24.95 -9.58 -22.64
C ALA A 829 -26.18 -10.08 -21.87
N LEU A 830 -26.46 -11.39 -21.87
CA LEU A 830 -27.56 -11.98 -21.11
C LEU A 830 -27.35 -11.83 -19.62
N ARG A 831 -26.14 -12.03 -19.11
CA ARG A 831 -25.84 -11.80 -17.69
C ARG A 831 -26.12 -10.36 -17.26
N ALA A 832 -25.82 -9.39 -18.14
CA ALA A 832 -26.09 -7.99 -17.86
C ALA A 832 -27.58 -7.61 -17.93
N ALA A 833 -28.34 -8.24 -18.82
CA ALA A 833 -29.73 -7.85 -19.11
C ALA A 833 -30.79 -8.73 -18.42
N LYS A 834 -30.51 -10.03 -18.29
CA LYS A 834 -31.43 -11.05 -17.81
C LYS A 834 -30.64 -12.23 -17.19
N PRO A 835 -30.04 -12.05 -15.99
CA PRO A 835 -29.18 -13.05 -15.35
C PRO A 835 -29.88 -14.37 -15.04
N ASP A 836 -31.21 -14.35 -14.82
CA ASP A 836 -32.01 -15.56 -14.56
C ASP A 836 -32.43 -16.31 -15.84
N SER A 837 -31.85 -15.96 -17.00
CA SER A 837 -32.19 -16.59 -18.28
C SER A 837 -31.77 -18.08 -18.30
N PRO A 838 -32.68 -19.02 -18.60
CA PRO A 838 -32.32 -20.41 -18.81
C PRO A 838 -31.31 -20.59 -19.96
N ARG A 839 -31.35 -19.70 -20.96
CA ARG A 839 -30.39 -19.68 -22.06
C ARG A 839 -28.98 -19.33 -21.60
N LEU A 840 -28.83 -18.49 -20.56
CA LEU A 840 -27.52 -18.21 -19.97
C LEU A 840 -26.89 -19.48 -19.41
N SER A 841 -27.65 -20.28 -18.65
CA SER A 841 -27.19 -21.57 -18.11
C SER A 841 -26.71 -22.49 -19.24
N GLN A 842 -27.52 -22.68 -20.27
CA GLN A 842 -27.18 -23.55 -21.41
C GLN A 842 -25.90 -23.09 -22.14
N ILE A 843 -25.71 -21.77 -22.28
CA ILE A 843 -24.50 -21.22 -22.90
C ILE A 843 -23.27 -21.47 -22.02
N ILE A 844 -23.38 -21.25 -20.71
CA ILE A 844 -22.28 -21.52 -19.76
C ILE A 844 -21.92 -23.01 -19.79
N ASP A 845 -22.90 -23.92 -19.74
CA ASP A 845 -22.68 -25.37 -19.85
C ASP A 845 -22.00 -25.75 -21.17
N THR A 846 -22.36 -25.08 -22.27
CA THR A 846 -21.73 -25.27 -23.59
C THR A 846 -20.27 -24.81 -23.58
N ILE A 847 -19.96 -23.69 -22.92
CA ILE A 847 -18.58 -23.21 -22.77
C ILE A 847 -17.78 -24.20 -21.93
N GLU A 848 -18.30 -24.67 -20.80
CA GLU A 848 -17.61 -25.64 -19.92
C GLU A 848 -17.35 -26.97 -20.60
N SER A 849 -18.37 -27.55 -21.23
CA SER A 849 -18.27 -28.85 -21.92
C SER A 849 -17.33 -28.84 -23.14
N SER A 850 -17.03 -27.66 -23.68
CA SER A 850 -16.06 -27.51 -24.77
C SER A 850 -14.60 -27.44 -24.32
N ALA A 851 -14.34 -27.36 -23.02
CA ALA A 851 -12.99 -27.30 -22.46
C ALA A 851 -12.23 -28.62 -22.66
N TYR A 852 -10.92 -28.51 -22.90
CA TYR A 852 -10.03 -29.64 -22.67
C TYR A 852 -9.75 -29.75 -21.18
N VAL A 853 -9.97 -30.92 -20.61
CA VAL A 853 -9.79 -31.21 -19.17
C VAL A 853 -8.62 -32.18 -18.96
N SER A 854 -7.90 -31.99 -17.86
CA SER A 854 -6.89 -32.92 -17.36
C SER A 854 -7.52 -34.22 -16.85
N GLU A 855 -6.69 -35.25 -16.60
CA GLU A 855 -7.14 -36.50 -15.97
C GLU A 855 -7.78 -36.28 -14.60
N ASP A 856 -7.35 -35.22 -13.89
CA ASP A 856 -7.87 -34.82 -12.58
C ASP A 856 -9.11 -33.90 -12.66
N GLY A 857 -9.65 -33.65 -13.86
CA GLY A 857 -10.87 -32.86 -14.07
C GLY A 857 -10.69 -31.34 -14.13
N HIS A 858 -9.46 -30.83 -14.01
CA HIS A 858 -9.20 -29.39 -14.15
C HIS A 858 -9.17 -28.94 -15.61
N TYR A 859 -9.66 -27.72 -15.89
CA TYR A 859 -9.63 -27.12 -17.22
C TYR A 859 -8.20 -26.77 -17.65
N LEU A 860 -7.85 -27.12 -18.89
CA LEU A 860 -6.53 -26.88 -19.49
C LEU A 860 -6.54 -25.74 -20.51
N HIS A 861 -7.48 -25.75 -21.46
CA HIS A 861 -7.63 -24.71 -22.49
C HIS A 861 -8.91 -24.95 -23.29
N TRP A 862 -9.31 -23.96 -24.09
CA TRP A 862 -10.47 -24.02 -24.98
C TRP A 862 -10.11 -23.96 -26.46
N PRO A 863 -10.89 -24.63 -27.32
CA PRO A 863 -10.80 -24.51 -28.77
C PRO A 863 -11.46 -23.23 -29.28
N ARG A 864 -11.35 -22.98 -30.59
CA ARG A 864 -12.06 -21.86 -31.26
C ARG A 864 -13.57 -22.11 -31.39
N ARG A 865 -13.97 -23.36 -31.65
CA ARG A 865 -15.38 -23.77 -31.75
C ARG A 865 -15.77 -24.66 -30.58
N ALA A 866 -16.87 -24.32 -29.90
CA ALA A 866 -17.45 -25.12 -28.84
C ALA A 866 -18.16 -26.37 -29.35
N ILE A 867 -18.83 -26.24 -30.51
CA ILE A 867 -19.64 -27.30 -31.13
C ILE A 867 -19.05 -27.63 -32.51
N THR A 868 -18.91 -28.93 -32.80
CA THR A 868 -18.36 -29.46 -34.05
C THR A 868 -19.46 -30.10 -34.89
N GLU A 869 -19.41 -29.98 -36.22
CA GLU A 869 -20.39 -30.65 -37.10
C GLU A 869 -20.04 -32.12 -37.31
N GLU A 870 -21.06 -32.99 -37.51
CA GLU A 870 -20.84 -34.41 -37.76
C GLU A 870 -20.02 -34.63 -39.05
N GLY A 871 -18.85 -35.25 -38.92
CA GLY A 871 -17.96 -35.59 -40.04
C GLY A 871 -16.78 -34.64 -40.29
N GLU A 872 -16.63 -33.56 -39.51
CA GLU A 872 -15.44 -32.67 -39.58
C GLU A 872 -14.19 -33.35 -38.96
N SER A 873 -13.04 -33.26 -39.63
CA SER A 873 -11.76 -33.66 -39.03
C SER A 873 -11.35 -32.73 -37.89
N HIS A 874 -10.46 -33.15 -36.97
CA HIS A 874 -10.00 -32.34 -35.84
C HIS A 874 -9.51 -30.92 -36.21
N VAL A 875 -8.89 -30.78 -37.39
CA VAL A 875 -8.41 -29.49 -37.93
C VAL A 875 -9.57 -28.66 -38.51
N GLN A 876 -10.51 -29.29 -39.21
CA GLN A 876 -11.72 -28.61 -39.74
C GLN A 876 -12.68 -28.18 -38.63
N ALA A 877 -12.74 -28.95 -37.55
CA ALA A 877 -13.54 -28.69 -36.36
C ALA A 877 -13.00 -27.51 -35.51
N GLY A 878 -11.83 -26.95 -35.83
CA GLY A 878 -11.23 -25.84 -35.09
C GLY A 878 -10.90 -26.19 -33.64
N ARG A 879 -10.56 -27.46 -33.38
CA ARG A 879 -10.37 -28.01 -32.04
C ARG A 879 -8.96 -27.82 -31.46
N GLU A 880 -8.09 -27.08 -32.12
CA GLU A 880 -6.75 -26.77 -31.60
C GLU A 880 -6.81 -25.85 -30.37
N PRO A 881 -5.85 -25.97 -29.42
CA PRO A 881 -5.78 -25.08 -28.27
C PRO A 881 -5.66 -23.62 -28.71
N SER A 882 -6.57 -22.75 -28.26
CA SER A 882 -6.57 -21.34 -28.64
C SER A 882 -6.34 -20.42 -27.45
N VAL A 883 -5.33 -19.55 -27.53
CA VAL A 883 -4.98 -18.56 -26.50
C VAL A 883 -6.12 -17.58 -26.24
N LEU A 884 -6.64 -16.93 -27.29
CA LEU A 884 -7.73 -15.95 -27.21
C LEU A 884 -8.99 -16.56 -26.57
N HIS A 885 -9.48 -17.64 -27.16
CA HIS A 885 -10.70 -18.32 -26.72
C HIS A 885 -10.59 -18.89 -25.29
N SER A 886 -9.42 -19.40 -24.89
CA SER A 886 -9.18 -19.81 -23.50
C SER A 886 -9.29 -18.64 -22.54
N ALA A 887 -8.71 -17.49 -22.87
CA ALA A 887 -8.81 -16.28 -22.03
C ALA A 887 -10.27 -15.78 -21.92
N MET A 888 -11.02 -15.78 -23.03
CA MET A 888 -12.43 -15.39 -23.04
C MET A 888 -13.31 -16.34 -22.24
N ALA A 889 -13.11 -17.65 -22.39
CA ALA A 889 -13.85 -18.67 -21.64
C ALA A 889 -13.61 -18.54 -20.14
N ILE A 890 -12.35 -18.41 -19.71
CA ILE A 890 -12.02 -18.20 -18.29
C ILE A 890 -12.74 -16.97 -17.74
N LEU A 891 -12.70 -15.85 -18.45
CA LEU A 891 -13.39 -14.63 -18.03
C LEU A 891 -14.91 -14.81 -17.95
N ALA A 892 -15.51 -15.48 -18.94
CA ALA A 892 -16.96 -15.75 -18.95
C ALA A 892 -17.38 -16.65 -17.77
N LEU A 893 -16.63 -17.73 -17.53
CA LEU A 893 -16.91 -18.70 -16.47
C LEU A 893 -16.69 -18.11 -15.06
N ARG A 894 -15.59 -17.38 -14.83
CA ARG A 894 -15.31 -16.73 -13.55
C ARG A 894 -16.38 -15.69 -13.21
N ARG A 895 -16.78 -14.87 -14.19
CA ARG A 895 -17.84 -13.86 -13.99
C ARG A 895 -19.19 -14.50 -13.73
N ALA A 896 -19.57 -15.52 -14.51
CA ALA A 896 -20.81 -16.27 -14.24
C ALA A 896 -20.81 -16.84 -12.81
N TYR A 897 -19.68 -17.38 -12.35
CA TYR A 897 -19.53 -17.89 -10.99
C TYR A 897 -19.71 -16.79 -9.94
N ASP A 898 -19.01 -15.66 -10.11
CA ASP A 898 -19.04 -14.57 -9.14
C ASP A 898 -20.43 -13.88 -9.11
N ASP A 899 -21.10 -13.73 -10.25
CA ASP A 899 -22.40 -13.06 -10.36
C ASP A 899 -23.60 -13.93 -9.94
N THR A 900 -23.43 -15.27 -9.97
CA THR A 900 -24.49 -16.23 -9.61
C THR A 900 -24.23 -16.92 -8.26
N ASP A 901 -23.26 -16.43 -7.49
CA ASP A 901 -22.84 -17.02 -6.21
C ASP A 901 -22.53 -18.52 -6.31
N GLY A 902 -21.81 -18.87 -7.39
CA GLY A 902 -21.34 -20.23 -7.68
C GLY A 902 -22.36 -21.18 -8.32
N GLN A 903 -23.54 -20.70 -8.74
CA GLN A 903 -24.53 -21.57 -9.40
C GLN A 903 -24.15 -21.94 -10.84
N LEU A 904 -23.49 -21.04 -11.57
CA LEU A 904 -23.04 -21.24 -12.95
C LEU A 904 -21.55 -20.94 -13.08
N GLY A 905 -20.85 -21.65 -13.95
CA GLY A 905 -19.45 -21.36 -14.29
C GLY A 905 -18.44 -21.99 -13.32
N ALA A 906 -17.22 -21.42 -13.28
CA ALA A 906 -16.07 -22.06 -12.66
C ALA A 906 -15.44 -21.22 -11.53
N ASP A 907 -15.06 -21.89 -10.45
CA ASP A 907 -14.28 -21.28 -9.36
C ASP A 907 -12.82 -21.01 -9.78
N ALA A 908 -12.06 -20.30 -8.94
CA ALA A 908 -10.67 -19.96 -9.24
C ALA A 908 -9.77 -21.21 -9.36
N ALA A 909 -10.02 -22.24 -8.54
CA ALA A 909 -9.21 -23.46 -8.53
C ALA A 909 -9.37 -24.28 -9.83
N SER A 910 -10.58 -24.31 -10.39
CA SER A 910 -10.92 -25.07 -11.60
C SER A 910 -10.21 -24.54 -12.85
N VAL A 911 -9.97 -23.22 -12.91
CA VAL A 911 -9.33 -22.56 -14.06
C VAL A 911 -7.83 -22.34 -13.90
N GLU A 912 -7.25 -22.59 -12.72
CA GLU A 912 -5.85 -22.25 -12.43
C GLU A 912 -4.86 -22.97 -13.37
N GLN A 913 -5.13 -24.22 -13.76
CA GLN A 913 -4.28 -24.92 -14.73
C GLN A 913 -4.32 -24.27 -16.12
N ALA A 914 -5.49 -23.80 -16.56
CA ALA A 914 -5.63 -23.06 -17.81
C ALA A 914 -4.94 -21.69 -17.76
N LEU A 915 -4.99 -21.00 -16.62
CA LEU A 915 -4.27 -19.74 -16.39
C LEU A 915 -2.75 -19.95 -16.46
N ARG A 916 -2.21 -21.00 -15.83
CA ARG A 916 -0.80 -21.38 -15.98
C ARG A 916 -0.44 -21.73 -17.43
N TRP A 917 -1.33 -22.41 -18.15
CA TRP A 917 -1.12 -22.75 -19.55
C TRP A 917 -1.02 -21.49 -20.43
N LEU A 918 -1.87 -20.48 -20.19
CA LEU A 918 -1.83 -19.16 -20.82
C LEU A 918 -0.54 -18.39 -20.48
N ALA A 919 -0.15 -18.36 -19.21
CA ALA A 919 1.03 -17.65 -18.73
C ALA A 919 2.34 -18.18 -19.34
N ARG A 920 2.40 -19.47 -19.69
CA ARG A 920 3.56 -20.13 -20.30
C ARG A 920 3.69 -19.93 -21.82
N ARG A 921 2.70 -19.33 -22.50
CA ARG A 921 2.80 -19.09 -23.95
C ARG A 921 3.87 -18.04 -24.22
N ASP A 922 4.72 -18.23 -25.23
CA ASP A 922 5.83 -17.30 -25.50
C ASP A 922 5.35 -15.93 -25.98
N THR A 923 4.25 -15.87 -26.73
CA THR A 923 3.65 -14.62 -27.23
C THR A 923 2.12 -14.63 -27.11
N TRP A 924 1.52 -13.45 -26.89
CA TRP A 924 0.07 -13.22 -26.90
C TRP A 924 -0.32 -12.43 -28.16
N ALA A 925 0.07 -12.97 -29.32
CA ALA A 925 -0.09 -12.32 -30.60
C ALA A 925 -1.57 -12.08 -30.93
N ASP A 926 -1.84 -10.96 -31.61
CA ASP A 926 -3.18 -10.58 -32.02
C ASP A 926 -3.78 -11.59 -33.00
N THR A 927 -5.07 -11.87 -32.82
CA THR A 927 -5.79 -12.92 -33.54
C THR A 927 -6.87 -12.27 -34.40
N THR A 928 -7.02 -12.75 -35.64
CA THR A 928 -8.15 -12.43 -36.51
C THR A 928 -8.94 -13.70 -36.77
N GLU A 929 -10.26 -13.61 -36.72
CA GLU A 929 -11.12 -14.75 -36.90
C GLU A 929 -12.32 -14.46 -37.82
N ASP A 930 -12.58 -15.37 -38.76
CA ASP A 930 -13.74 -15.32 -39.66
C ASP A 930 -14.88 -16.18 -39.11
N ILE A 931 -15.99 -15.54 -38.76
CA ILE A 931 -17.20 -16.17 -38.24
C ILE A 931 -18.21 -16.28 -39.38
N ASN A 932 -18.39 -17.49 -39.89
CA ASN A 932 -19.32 -17.76 -40.97
C ASN A 932 -20.65 -18.27 -40.41
N ARG A 933 -21.75 -17.61 -40.76
CA ARG A 933 -23.10 -18.03 -40.39
C ARG A 933 -24.07 -17.96 -41.53
N LYS A 934 -25.00 -18.91 -41.51
CA LYS A 934 -26.13 -18.96 -42.43
C LYS A 934 -27.36 -18.39 -41.74
N TYR A 935 -27.91 -17.33 -42.30
CA TYR A 935 -29.18 -16.74 -41.87
C TYR A 935 -30.20 -16.96 -43.00
N GLY A 936 -31.09 -17.94 -42.82
CA GLY A 936 -32.01 -18.38 -43.88
C GLY A 936 -31.27 -18.88 -45.13
N THR A 937 -31.42 -18.17 -46.26
CA THR A 937 -30.74 -18.47 -47.54
C THR A 937 -29.43 -17.68 -47.74
N LYS A 938 -29.10 -16.73 -46.86
CA LYS A 938 -27.93 -15.86 -46.98
C LYS A 938 -26.78 -16.37 -46.10
N TYR A 939 -25.55 -16.19 -46.57
CA TYR A 939 -24.34 -16.39 -45.76
C TYR A 939 -23.78 -15.03 -45.35
N CYS A 940 -23.53 -14.87 -44.06
CA CYS A 940 -22.85 -13.72 -43.50
C CYS A 940 -21.48 -14.19 -43.00
N ASN A 941 -20.41 -13.50 -43.42
CA ASN A 941 -19.08 -13.65 -42.87
C ASN A 941 -18.77 -12.40 -42.04
N LEU A 942 -18.54 -12.59 -40.74
CA LEU A 942 -18.10 -11.56 -39.81
C LEU A 942 -16.61 -11.76 -39.51
N VAL A 943 -15.78 -10.81 -39.93
CA VAL A 943 -14.35 -10.79 -39.62
C VAL A 943 -14.15 -10.02 -38.31
N VAL A 944 -13.65 -10.70 -37.28
CA VAL A 944 -13.37 -10.10 -35.96
C VAL A 944 -11.87 -10.05 -35.73
N LYS A 945 -11.38 -8.87 -35.35
CA LYS A 945 -9.97 -8.63 -34.99
C LYS A 945 -9.91 -8.46 -33.47
N HIS A 946 -9.06 -9.24 -32.82
CA HIS A 946 -8.96 -9.27 -31.36
C HIS A 946 -7.64 -8.73 -30.88
N PHE A 947 -7.70 -7.84 -29.88
CA PHE A 947 -6.52 -7.40 -29.17
C PHE A 947 -6.09 -8.48 -28.16
N THR A 948 -5.46 -9.55 -28.62
CA THR A 948 -5.43 -10.83 -27.86
C THR A 948 -4.73 -10.68 -26.51
N LYS A 949 -3.67 -9.88 -26.44
CA LYS A 949 -2.94 -9.61 -25.19
C LYS A 949 -3.78 -8.98 -24.08
N THR A 950 -4.80 -8.17 -24.41
CA THR A 950 -5.68 -7.54 -23.42
C THR A 950 -6.61 -8.57 -22.76
N TRP A 951 -7.15 -9.49 -23.57
CA TRP A 951 -7.97 -10.61 -23.10
C TRP A 951 -7.15 -11.55 -22.20
N VAL A 952 -5.94 -11.92 -22.63
CA VAL A 952 -5.04 -12.77 -21.83
C VAL A 952 -4.65 -12.10 -20.52
N ALA A 953 -4.26 -10.82 -20.55
CA ALA A 953 -3.92 -10.08 -19.34
C ALA A 953 -5.09 -10.02 -18.34
N ARG A 954 -6.30 -9.73 -18.83
CA ARG A 954 -7.52 -9.73 -17.98
C ARG A 954 -7.84 -11.10 -17.41
N ALA A 955 -7.64 -12.18 -18.16
CA ALA A 955 -7.82 -13.53 -17.64
C ALA A 955 -6.77 -13.87 -16.56
N LEU A 956 -5.50 -13.57 -16.81
CA LEU A 956 -4.40 -13.80 -15.86
C LEU A 956 -4.53 -13.00 -14.56
N LEU A 957 -5.19 -11.85 -14.60
CA LEU A 957 -5.54 -11.07 -13.40
C LEU A 957 -6.50 -11.79 -12.44
N THR A 958 -7.17 -12.86 -12.89
CA THR A 958 -8.03 -13.70 -12.04
C THR A 958 -7.26 -14.82 -11.31
N SER A 959 -5.95 -14.98 -11.56
CA SER A 959 -5.09 -15.98 -10.89
C SER A 959 -4.61 -15.48 -9.52
N ASN A 960 -4.49 -16.42 -8.59
CA ASN A 960 -3.88 -16.18 -7.28
C ASN A 960 -2.34 -16.34 -7.27
N GLU A 961 -1.71 -16.65 -8.42
CA GLU A 961 -0.26 -16.88 -8.48
C GLU A 961 0.58 -15.62 -8.65
N PHE A 962 1.38 -15.31 -7.62
CA PHE A 962 2.33 -14.19 -7.64
C PHE A 962 3.38 -14.28 -8.76
N ALA A 963 3.74 -15.48 -9.22
CA ALA A 963 4.73 -15.68 -10.28
C ALA A 963 4.30 -15.12 -11.65
N ILE A 964 3.01 -14.87 -11.86
CA ILE A 964 2.45 -14.37 -13.12
C ILE A 964 2.54 -12.83 -13.21
N ARG A 965 2.67 -12.14 -12.07
CA ARG A 965 2.62 -10.66 -11.96
C ARG A 965 3.67 -9.89 -12.79
N PRO A 966 4.95 -10.30 -12.88
CA PRO A 966 5.93 -9.56 -13.67
C PRO A 966 5.58 -9.48 -15.16
N ARG A 967 4.98 -10.55 -15.70
CA ARG A 967 4.57 -10.62 -17.11
C ARG A 967 3.34 -9.76 -17.40
N LEU A 968 2.43 -9.68 -16.43
CA LEU A 968 1.29 -8.75 -16.46
C LEU A 968 1.76 -7.29 -16.45
N GLY A 969 2.69 -6.94 -15.55
CA GLY A 969 3.26 -5.60 -15.47
C GLY A 969 3.87 -5.16 -16.80
N LYS A 970 4.68 -6.01 -17.44
CA LYS A 970 5.26 -5.74 -18.76
C LYS A 970 4.19 -5.52 -19.84
N CYS A 971 3.14 -6.36 -19.88
CA CYS A 971 2.07 -6.19 -20.86
C CYS A 971 1.32 -4.86 -20.68
N VAL A 972 1.11 -4.45 -19.43
CA VAL A 972 0.42 -3.21 -19.10
C VAL A 972 1.30 -2.00 -19.40
N ASP A 973 2.62 -2.07 -19.18
CA ASP A 973 3.57 -1.06 -19.63
C ASP A 973 3.55 -0.87 -21.15
N GLU A 974 3.55 -1.98 -21.92
CA GLU A 974 3.44 -1.92 -23.38
C GLU A 974 2.11 -1.29 -23.84
N LEU A 975 1.00 -1.59 -23.16
CA LEU A 975 -0.29 -0.94 -23.40
C LEU A 975 -0.21 0.56 -23.06
N ALA A 976 0.43 0.94 -21.95
CA ALA A 976 0.62 2.33 -21.58
C ALA A 976 1.42 3.11 -22.63
N GLU A 977 2.50 2.50 -23.12
CA GLU A 977 3.43 3.09 -24.08
C GLU A 977 2.83 3.24 -25.47
N SER A 978 1.94 2.33 -25.86
CA SER A 978 1.21 2.36 -27.14
C SER A 978 0.00 3.30 -27.14
N ASN A 979 -0.25 4.03 -26.05
CA ASN A 979 -1.31 5.05 -26.01
C ASN A 979 -0.90 6.30 -26.79
N GLU A 980 -1.64 6.60 -27.85
CA GLU A 980 -1.46 7.81 -28.66
C GLU A 980 -2.64 8.77 -28.44
N GLN A 981 -2.46 9.75 -27.55
CA GLN A 981 -3.47 10.77 -27.24
C GLN A 981 -4.84 10.19 -26.80
N GLY A 982 -4.84 9.10 -26.03
CA GLY A 982 -6.07 8.44 -25.58
C GLY A 982 -6.60 7.36 -26.52
N LEU A 983 -5.88 7.01 -27.59
CA LEU A 983 -6.29 5.97 -28.54
C LEU A 983 -5.21 4.91 -28.70
N TRP A 984 -5.61 3.70 -29.12
CA TRP A 984 -4.71 2.59 -29.40
C TRP A 984 -4.82 2.13 -30.84
N ASN A 985 -3.66 1.85 -31.44
CA ASN A 985 -3.56 1.20 -32.75
C ASN A 985 -3.55 -0.32 -32.58
N TRP A 986 -3.94 -1.05 -33.62
CA TRP A 986 -3.89 -2.51 -33.65
C TRP A 986 -3.20 -2.97 -34.93
N GLY A 987 -2.02 -3.57 -34.83
CA GLY A 987 -1.19 -3.84 -36.02
C GLY A 987 -1.02 -2.59 -36.90
N ASP A 988 -1.42 -2.69 -38.16
CA ASP A 988 -1.40 -1.58 -39.11
C ASP A 988 -2.67 -0.70 -39.06
N LEU A 989 -3.74 -1.16 -38.40
CA LEU A 989 -4.99 -0.39 -38.27
C LEU A 989 -4.81 0.77 -37.31
N GLN A 990 -5.11 1.96 -37.81
CA GLN A 990 -5.02 3.19 -37.04
C GLN A 990 -6.31 3.39 -36.24
N ARG A 991 -6.16 3.53 -34.92
CA ARG A 991 -7.21 3.97 -33.98
C ARG A 991 -8.54 3.19 -34.05
N PRO A 992 -8.55 1.84 -34.09
CA PRO A 992 -9.79 1.10 -33.98
C PRO A 992 -10.43 1.27 -32.58
N ILE A 993 -11.72 1.61 -32.54
CA ILE A 993 -12.42 1.93 -31.29
C ILE A 993 -12.43 0.78 -30.28
N TRP A 994 -12.50 -0.46 -30.76
CA TRP A 994 -12.50 -1.67 -29.93
C TRP A 994 -11.14 -1.93 -29.28
N ALA A 995 -10.02 -1.55 -29.92
CA ALA A 995 -8.69 -1.70 -29.32
C ALA A 995 -8.51 -0.71 -28.16
N THR A 996 -9.01 0.52 -28.32
CA THR A 996 -9.06 1.51 -27.24
C THR A 996 -9.88 1.00 -26.04
N HIS A 997 -11.08 0.46 -26.29
CA HIS A 997 -11.90 -0.14 -25.23
C HIS A 997 -11.16 -1.26 -24.49
N ASP A 998 -10.55 -2.19 -25.22
CA ASP A 998 -9.90 -3.37 -24.65
C ASP A 998 -8.62 -3.01 -23.87
N ALA A 999 -7.85 -2.04 -24.36
CA ALA A 999 -6.67 -1.51 -23.66
C ALA A 999 -7.06 -0.80 -22.36
N LEU A 1000 -8.04 0.12 -22.42
CA LEU A 1000 -8.56 0.79 -21.23
C LEU A 1000 -9.10 -0.21 -20.21
N SER A 1001 -9.90 -1.18 -20.67
CA SER A 1001 -10.47 -2.22 -19.79
C SER A 1001 -9.39 -3.02 -19.06
N THR A 1002 -8.27 -3.30 -19.73
CA THR A 1002 -7.15 -4.04 -19.16
C THR A 1002 -6.35 -3.20 -18.17
N ILE A 1003 -6.05 -1.95 -18.53
CA ILE A 1003 -5.34 -1.01 -17.65
C ILE A 1003 -6.16 -0.77 -16.38
N SER A 1004 -7.47 -0.58 -16.49
CA SER A 1004 -8.37 -0.42 -15.35
C SER A 1004 -8.44 -1.68 -14.49
N ALA A 1005 -8.60 -2.86 -15.10
CA ALA A 1005 -8.64 -4.12 -14.37
C ALA A 1005 -7.32 -4.39 -13.62
N TYR A 1006 -6.17 -4.11 -14.26
CA TYR A 1006 -4.86 -4.24 -13.65
C TYR A 1006 -4.73 -3.31 -12.44
N ALA A 1007 -5.14 -2.04 -12.60
CA ALA A 1007 -5.07 -1.06 -11.54
C ALA A 1007 -5.95 -1.40 -10.34
N LEU A 1008 -7.14 -1.96 -10.57
CA LEU A 1008 -8.04 -2.44 -9.52
C LEU A 1008 -7.44 -3.65 -8.80
N ALA A 1009 -6.93 -4.64 -9.54
CA ALA A 1009 -6.30 -5.83 -8.95
C ALA A 1009 -5.05 -5.49 -8.13
N THR A 1010 -4.25 -4.52 -8.58
CA THR A 1010 -3.11 -4.01 -7.80
C THR A 1010 -3.52 -3.13 -6.63
N ALA A 1011 -4.77 -2.64 -6.57
CA ALA A 1011 -5.25 -1.89 -5.42
C ALA A 1011 -5.78 -2.82 -4.30
N GLU A 1012 -6.21 -4.04 -4.65
CA GLU A 1012 -6.79 -5.04 -3.74
C GLU A 1012 -5.76 -6.00 -3.09
N THR A 1013 -4.64 -6.32 -3.77
CA THR A 1013 -3.62 -7.26 -3.25
C THR A 1013 -2.35 -6.60 -2.82
#